data_AF-A0A849Q3V1-F1
#
_entry.id   AF-A0A849Q3V1-F1
#
_cell.length_a   1.000
_cell.length_b   1.000
_cell.length_c   1.000
_cell.angle_alpha   90.00
_cell.angle_beta   90.00
_cell.angle_gamma   90.00
#
_symmetry.space_group_name_H-M   'P 1'
#
loop_
_entity.id
_entity.type
_entity.pdbx_description
1 polymer ?
#
loop_
_entity_poly.entity_id
_entity_poly.type
_entity_poly.pdbx_seq_one_letter_code
_entity_poly.pdbx_strand_id
1 'polypeptide(L)'
;DITLRSLHTDTDIYIYAEWEDPTMSITRGKGAWEYQAVDENTLRSARTSTPPVIDGDASDKVWETALPLEINLEFGTNPGDITLRSLHNDTHIFTQAQWNDPTFSMSRNSWEWNEGSGSWDTLEGLEDMVNLMWDMDTVGFDTVGCMVKCHIGKDWSYLDVPGDVSDLWHIMASRSMPATEATQVSTPTVVDFEATSGEFQLLGYADDTNVVYDPNGGQFPTGGRTGDEGTAPYALNTNASGESPMYLERAPSDWLDAMVLQQEEVDRGETVVADPADPGFSASDVADAWAAYVALDAVVPMSIVTPPSDSRADIESGSSWKDGLWTVETVRPLVTGFEDDVQFDDLAKTYYFGVSTMNNTAGKGHNYVTRPLKLDFRNDFMHLEEGSEDRIVLLWEITPIEGFAAAGCFVKCHPEYGTAGAFLENEGELGDMWHMKSARSLPSTGSSQSDDPNIDENHQATSGTFSFHGFEDDKLLTYDEEPHVGDGGRHGDEGSSSWFANKNPDGTKPLYVERAPEDYVDAMVLTEDEIEAGEALEVATAKATDLADAAFIYDLFGAIIPENVLRDPEGSRGDLEQAAVWSDGIWSTEIRRALVTDNEDDVQFDDFAKSYRFSVALMDNSGGEDHSTPGTDTLLLSLYVPAVAYKIEVGPIEDSSGEPIEGARVVLQRNLGFALEGNTSANGTFSIIVPPEWTDSTIFSNVTKDGFQDLSFAGTIDDVGSFSPMDGTYPPMLKEGESIGEETTPGPVFTITLLAMLGALVVTGLVRRSSR
;
A
#
# COMPACT_ATOMS: atom_id res chain seq x y z
N ASP A 1 -8.99 23.59 -22.18
CA ASP A 1 -8.88 25.01 -21.78
C ASP A 1 -8.94 25.11 -20.26
N ILE A 2 -8.28 26.12 -19.68
CA ILE A 2 -8.30 26.39 -18.24
C ILE A 2 -8.86 27.78 -17.98
N THR A 3 -9.71 27.90 -16.97
CA THR A 3 -10.21 29.17 -16.45
C THR A 3 -9.51 29.48 -15.13
N LEU A 4 -8.80 30.59 -15.07
CA LEU A 4 -8.19 31.10 -13.84
C LEU A 4 -8.95 32.33 -13.33
N ARG A 5 -9.16 32.41 -12.02
CA ARG A 5 -9.62 33.63 -11.33
C ARG A 5 -8.75 33.83 -10.10
N SER A 6 -8.58 35.08 -9.70
CA SER A 6 -7.95 35.39 -8.42
C SER A 6 -8.73 36.45 -7.67
N LEU A 7 -8.67 36.36 -6.36
CA LEU A 7 -9.16 37.36 -5.43
C LEU A 7 -8.14 37.49 -4.29
N HIS A 8 -8.12 38.64 -3.64
CA HIS A 8 -7.26 38.84 -2.48
C HIS A 8 -8.01 39.63 -1.40
N THR A 9 -7.63 39.40 -0.15
CA THR A 9 -8.01 40.25 0.98
C THR A 9 -6.88 41.24 1.25
N ASP A 10 -6.86 41.84 2.44
CA ASP A 10 -5.72 42.62 2.92
C ASP A 10 -4.55 41.72 3.36
N THR A 11 -4.77 40.41 3.54
CA THR A 11 -3.80 39.48 4.13
C THR A 11 -3.53 38.24 3.30
N ASP A 12 -4.46 37.81 2.45
CA ASP A 12 -4.43 36.52 1.76
C ASP A 12 -4.70 36.72 0.26
N ILE A 13 -4.10 35.85 -0.55
CA ILE A 13 -4.43 35.64 -1.95
C ILE A 13 -5.15 34.31 -2.11
N TYR A 14 -6.10 34.30 -3.04
CA TYR A 14 -6.84 33.11 -3.42
C TYR A 14 -6.80 32.96 -4.93
N ILE A 15 -6.54 31.74 -5.38
CA ILE A 15 -6.52 31.38 -6.79
C ILE A 15 -7.55 30.28 -7.02
N TYR A 16 -8.44 30.52 -7.98
CA TYR A 16 -9.39 29.53 -8.47
C TYR A 16 -8.95 29.07 -9.85
N ALA A 17 -8.91 27.76 -10.07
CA ALA A 17 -8.66 27.16 -11.37
C ALA A 17 -9.74 26.13 -11.70
N GLU A 18 -10.21 26.12 -12.95
CA GLU A 18 -11.19 25.17 -13.45
C GLU A 18 -10.80 24.70 -14.85
N TRP A 19 -10.81 23.39 -15.08
CA TRP A 19 -10.51 22.80 -16.40
C TRP A 19 -11.33 21.53 -16.64
N GLU A 20 -11.53 21.21 -17.92
CA GLU A 20 -12.12 19.95 -18.34
C GLU A 20 -11.05 18.85 -18.30
N ASP A 21 -11.39 17.75 -17.64
CA ASP A 21 -10.58 16.54 -17.54
C ASP A 21 -11.53 15.33 -17.52
N PRO A 22 -11.66 14.56 -18.61
CA PRO A 22 -12.65 13.48 -18.72
C PRO A 22 -12.55 12.40 -17.64
N THR A 23 -11.41 12.31 -16.97
CA THR A 23 -11.14 11.35 -15.91
C THR A 23 -10.67 12.06 -14.64
N MET A 24 -10.89 11.42 -13.50
CA MET A 24 -10.20 11.78 -12.26
C MET A 24 -9.18 10.69 -11.97
N SER A 25 -7.90 11.01 -12.10
CA SER A 25 -6.83 10.12 -11.67
C SER A 25 -6.28 10.57 -10.32
N ILE A 26 -6.47 9.72 -9.31
CA ILE A 26 -5.78 9.77 -8.01
C ILE A 26 -4.86 8.55 -7.84
N THR A 27 -4.36 8.02 -8.96
CA THR A 27 -3.48 6.85 -8.99
C THR A 27 -2.01 7.26 -9.07
N ARG A 28 -1.10 6.36 -8.71
CA ARG A 28 0.31 6.53 -9.09
C ARG A 28 0.91 5.19 -9.51
N GLY A 29 1.04 5.02 -10.82
CA GLY A 29 1.74 3.88 -11.42
C GLY A 29 3.15 3.75 -10.88
N LYS A 30 3.60 2.49 -10.77
CA LYS A 30 4.87 2.03 -10.19
C LYS A 30 5.03 2.25 -8.69
N GLY A 31 4.05 2.87 -8.05
CA GLY A 31 4.01 3.17 -6.62
C GLY A 31 2.88 2.47 -5.89
N ALA A 32 1.66 2.56 -6.43
CA ALA A 32 0.47 1.94 -5.84
C ALA A 32 0.51 0.41 -5.96
N TRP A 33 -0.34 -0.27 -5.17
CA TRP A 33 -0.32 -1.72 -5.05
C TRP A 33 -1.66 -2.36 -5.40
N GLU A 34 -1.58 -3.48 -6.11
CA GLU A 34 -2.67 -4.43 -6.27
C GLU A 34 -2.39 -5.65 -5.40
N TYR A 35 -3.41 -6.13 -4.69
CA TYR A 35 -3.33 -7.40 -3.98
C TYR A 35 -3.80 -8.53 -4.89
N GLN A 36 -2.93 -9.51 -5.14
CA GLN A 36 -3.33 -10.74 -5.82
C GLN A 36 -3.94 -11.71 -4.82
N ALA A 37 -5.28 -11.72 -4.76
CA ALA A 37 -6.03 -12.68 -3.96
C ALA A 37 -5.47 -14.10 -4.15
N VAL A 38 -4.98 -14.67 -3.04
CA VAL A 38 -4.44 -16.02 -2.99
C VAL A 38 -5.62 -16.97 -2.93
N ASP A 39 -5.74 -17.88 -3.90
CA ASP A 39 -6.78 -18.90 -3.82
C ASP A 39 -6.55 -19.83 -2.62
N GLU A 40 -7.62 -20.42 -2.06
CA GLU A 40 -7.57 -21.34 -0.91
C GLU A 40 -6.75 -22.64 -1.15
N ASN A 41 -6.23 -22.81 -2.37
CA ASN A 41 -5.42 -23.94 -2.80
C ASN A 41 -3.97 -23.55 -3.07
N THR A 42 -3.58 -22.30 -2.80
CA THR A 42 -2.27 -21.77 -3.15
C THR A 42 -1.40 -21.57 -1.91
N LEU A 43 -0.29 -22.30 -1.86
CA LEU A 43 0.84 -22.08 -0.99
C LEU A 43 1.72 -20.99 -1.61
N ARG A 44 1.76 -19.81 -0.99
CA ARG A 44 2.63 -18.72 -1.39
C ARG A 44 4.02 -18.91 -0.80
N SER A 45 5.05 -18.86 -1.64
CA SER A 45 6.43 -18.86 -1.21
C SER A 45 6.93 -17.43 -1.02
N ALA A 46 7.03 -16.96 0.22
CA ALA A 46 7.52 -15.60 0.47
C ALA A 46 9.05 -15.50 0.28
N ARG A 47 9.52 -14.47 -0.43
CA ARG A 47 10.96 -14.27 -0.63
C ARG A 47 11.62 -13.84 0.68
N THR A 48 12.75 -14.45 1.02
CA THR A 48 13.56 -14.10 2.20
C THR A 48 15.03 -13.91 1.84
N SER A 49 15.68 -12.96 2.53
CA SER A 49 17.14 -12.80 2.54
C SER A 49 17.82 -13.46 3.76
N THR A 50 17.02 -13.89 4.75
CA THR A 50 17.48 -14.56 5.97
C THR A 50 16.77 -15.92 6.05
N PRO A 51 17.43 -17.01 5.61
CA PRO A 51 16.85 -18.35 5.67
C PRO A 51 16.46 -18.77 7.09
N PRO A 52 15.44 -19.63 7.25
CA PRO A 52 15.19 -20.32 8.52
C PRO A 52 16.33 -21.30 8.83
N VAL A 53 16.46 -21.67 10.10
CA VAL A 53 17.20 -22.84 10.56
C VAL A 53 16.33 -24.07 10.31
N ILE A 54 16.91 -25.16 9.82
CA ILE A 54 16.18 -26.41 9.54
C ILE A 54 16.38 -27.34 10.72
N ASP A 55 15.51 -27.21 11.73
CA ASP A 55 15.63 -27.93 12.99
C ASP A 55 14.30 -28.41 13.57
N GLY A 56 13.19 -28.17 12.86
CA GLY A 56 11.85 -28.55 13.26
C GLY A 56 11.24 -27.59 14.29
N ASP A 57 11.79 -26.39 14.48
CA ASP A 57 11.25 -25.35 15.36
C ASP A 57 10.56 -24.22 14.57
N ALA A 58 9.24 -24.19 14.64
CA ALA A 58 8.44 -23.15 14.00
C ALA A 58 8.59 -21.74 14.63
N SER A 59 9.41 -21.57 15.68
CA SER A 59 9.61 -20.28 16.37
C SER A 59 10.53 -19.30 15.62
N ASP A 60 11.16 -19.75 14.54
CA ASP A 60 11.92 -18.92 13.64
C ASP A 60 11.07 -17.78 13.05
N LYS A 61 11.42 -16.54 13.41
CA LYS A 61 10.64 -15.33 13.05
C LYS A 61 10.41 -15.15 11.55
N VAL A 62 11.30 -15.69 10.71
CA VAL A 62 11.15 -15.57 9.26
C VAL A 62 9.87 -16.28 8.78
N TRP A 63 9.41 -17.33 9.46
CA TRP A 63 8.16 -18.01 9.12
C TRP A 63 6.91 -17.13 9.28
N GLU A 64 6.96 -16.10 10.14
CA GLU A 64 5.87 -15.13 10.29
C GLU A 64 5.66 -14.31 9.00
N THR A 65 6.66 -14.26 8.11
CA THR A 65 6.56 -13.55 6.82
C THR A 65 5.85 -14.36 5.73
N ALA A 66 5.70 -15.68 5.92
CA ALA A 66 5.03 -16.58 5.00
C ALA A 66 3.55 -16.76 5.38
N LEU A 67 2.66 -16.64 4.38
CA LEU A 67 1.24 -16.91 4.58
C LEU A 67 1.01 -18.42 4.81
N PRO A 68 0.28 -18.82 5.87
CA PRO A 68 -0.06 -20.21 6.08
C PRO A 68 -1.14 -20.66 5.08
N LEU A 69 -0.93 -21.82 4.46
CA LEU A 69 -1.96 -22.58 3.77
C LEU A 69 -2.52 -23.64 4.71
N GLU A 70 -3.76 -23.44 5.15
CA GLU A 70 -4.49 -24.41 5.98
C GLU A 70 -5.27 -25.40 5.10
N ILE A 71 -5.04 -26.69 5.32
CA ILE A 71 -5.61 -27.75 4.50
C ILE A 71 -6.31 -28.75 5.41
N ASN A 72 -7.61 -28.93 5.21
CA ASN A 72 -8.34 -30.04 5.80
C ASN A 72 -8.08 -31.31 4.97
N LEU A 73 -7.42 -32.31 5.56
CA LEU A 73 -7.23 -33.62 4.93
C LEU A 73 -8.46 -34.48 5.22
N GLU A 74 -9.31 -34.67 4.22
CA GLU A 74 -10.69 -35.17 4.36
C GLU A 74 -10.81 -36.70 4.39
N PHE A 75 -9.76 -37.40 4.00
CA PHE A 75 -9.76 -38.86 3.81
C PHE A 75 -8.77 -39.55 4.76
N GLY A 76 -8.71 -40.88 4.72
CA GLY A 76 -7.80 -41.67 5.55
C GLY A 76 -8.42 -42.19 6.83
N THR A 77 -7.56 -42.69 7.72
CA THR A 77 -7.98 -43.32 8.99
C THR A 77 -8.07 -42.32 10.14
N ASN A 78 -7.34 -41.20 10.06
CA ASN A 78 -7.30 -40.14 11.08
C ASN A 78 -7.25 -38.76 10.39
N PRO A 79 -8.32 -38.35 9.68
CA PRO A 79 -8.35 -37.07 8.98
C PRO A 79 -8.11 -35.92 9.97
N GLY A 80 -7.41 -34.90 9.51
CA GLY A 80 -6.97 -33.78 10.34
C GLY A 80 -6.46 -32.63 9.50
N ASP A 81 -6.22 -31.50 10.16
CA ASP A 81 -5.72 -30.30 9.52
C ASP A 81 -4.19 -30.33 9.47
N ILE A 82 -3.64 -29.87 8.34
CA ILE A 82 -2.23 -29.57 8.17
C ILE A 82 -2.07 -28.10 7.78
N THR A 83 -1.10 -27.42 8.37
CA THR A 83 -0.69 -26.08 7.99
C THR A 83 0.63 -26.15 7.25
N LEU A 84 0.68 -25.57 6.05
CA LEU A 84 1.90 -25.43 5.26
C LEU A 84 2.34 -23.97 5.19
N ARG A 85 3.66 -23.73 5.21
CA ARG A 85 4.28 -22.43 4.85
C ARG A 85 5.41 -22.67 3.87
N SER A 86 5.69 -21.67 3.03
CA SER A 86 6.86 -21.71 2.15
C SER A 86 7.58 -20.38 2.12
N LEU A 87 8.91 -20.47 2.08
CA LEU A 87 9.82 -19.36 1.83
C LEU A 87 10.72 -19.73 0.65
N HIS A 88 11.32 -18.73 0.00
CA HIS A 88 12.41 -18.97 -0.95
C HIS A 88 13.44 -17.85 -0.91
N ASN A 89 14.66 -18.15 -1.33
CA ASN A 89 15.66 -17.15 -1.68
C ASN A 89 16.09 -17.35 -3.15
N ASP A 90 17.18 -16.72 -3.58
CA ASP A 90 17.64 -16.81 -4.97
C ASP A 90 18.10 -18.22 -5.40
N THR A 91 18.21 -19.16 -4.47
CA THR A 91 18.84 -20.47 -4.69
C THR A 91 18.10 -21.65 -4.07
N HIS A 92 17.29 -21.45 -3.04
CA HIS A 92 16.64 -22.51 -2.28
C HIS A 92 15.17 -22.19 -2.00
N ILE A 93 14.36 -23.24 -1.92
CA ILE A 93 13.02 -23.24 -1.33
C ILE A 93 13.07 -23.87 0.05
N PHE A 94 12.26 -23.33 0.95
CA PHE A 94 12.04 -23.83 2.29
C PHE A 94 10.55 -24.13 2.46
N THR A 95 10.22 -25.25 3.11
CA THR A 95 8.84 -25.58 3.44
C THR A 95 8.72 -25.92 4.92
N GLN A 96 7.58 -25.60 5.51
CA GLN A 96 7.21 -26.02 6.86
C GLN A 96 5.85 -26.70 6.81
N ALA A 97 5.72 -27.82 7.51
CA ALA A 97 4.49 -28.55 7.71
C ALA A 97 4.23 -28.75 9.20
N GLN A 98 3.01 -28.45 9.66
CA GLN A 98 2.56 -28.73 11.03
C GLN A 98 1.22 -29.46 11.03
N TRP A 99 1.12 -30.58 11.76
CA TRP A 99 -0.12 -31.31 11.93
C TRP A 99 -0.19 -31.97 13.31
N ASN A 100 -1.42 -32.16 13.79
CA ASN A 100 -1.64 -32.88 15.04
C ASN A 100 -1.56 -34.38 14.81
N ASP A 101 -0.75 -35.07 15.61
CA ASP A 101 -0.65 -36.52 15.67
C ASP A 101 -0.49 -36.97 17.13
N PRO A 102 -1.50 -37.62 17.74
CA PRO A 102 -1.47 -37.98 19.16
C PRO A 102 -0.35 -38.96 19.56
N THR A 103 0.31 -39.59 18.58
CA THR A 103 1.40 -40.54 18.80
C THR A 103 2.61 -40.14 17.98
N PHE A 104 3.80 -40.40 18.50
CA PHE A 104 5.02 -40.42 17.72
C PHE A 104 5.35 -41.86 17.37
N SER A 105 5.12 -42.24 16.11
CA SER A 105 5.19 -43.63 15.67
C SER A 105 6.43 -43.95 14.84
N MET A 106 7.22 -44.93 15.28
CA MET A 106 8.49 -45.33 14.64
C MET A 106 8.63 -46.85 14.46
N SER A 107 7.63 -47.65 14.84
CA SER A 107 7.77 -49.11 15.00
C SER A 107 7.73 -49.92 13.69
N ARG A 108 7.87 -49.27 12.52
CA ARG A 108 7.65 -49.89 11.20
C ARG A 108 8.36 -51.24 11.01
N ASN A 109 7.58 -52.33 11.03
CA ASN A 109 8.06 -53.71 10.90
C ASN A 109 9.24 -54.06 11.83
N SER A 110 9.35 -53.40 12.98
CA SER A 110 10.47 -53.57 13.91
C SER A 110 10.54 -54.98 14.48
N TRP A 111 11.71 -55.38 14.96
CA TRP A 111 11.93 -56.70 15.53
C TRP A 111 11.68 -56.72 17.04
N GLU A 112 10.95 -57.74 17.47
CA GLU A 112 10.72 -58.06 18.87
C GLU A 112 11.19 -59.49 19.14
N TRP A 113 11.87 -59.72 20.28
CA TRP A 113 12.26 -61.06 20.68
C TRP A 113 11.10 -61.78 21.37
N ASN A 114 10.68 -62.91 20.80
CA ASN A 114 9.63 -63.76 21.36
C ASN A 114 10.23 -64.85 22.27
N GLU A 115 10.16 -64.64 23.58
CA GLU A 115 10.63 -65.60 24.59
C GLU A 115 9.92 -66.96 24.53
N GLY A 116 8.69 -67.02 24.01
CA GLY A 116 7.91 -68.25 23.91
C GLY A 116 8.41 -69.19 22.81
N SER A 117 8.82 -68.64 21.68
CA SER A 117 9.41 -69.39 20.55
C SER A 117 10.94 -69.42 20.59
N GLY A 118 11.58 -68.48 21.28
CA GLY A 118 13.02 -68.27 21.24
C GLY A 118 13.51 -67.78 19.87
N SER A 119 12.72 -66.93 19.22
CA SER A 119 13.00 -66.37 17.88
C SER A 119 12.65 -64.89 17.84
N TRP A 120 13.17 -64.20 16.83
CA TRP A 120 12.71 -62.85 16.48
C TRP A 120 11.42 -62.91 15.68
N ASP A 121 10.48 -62.03 16.02
CA ASP A 121 9.27 -61.78 15.25
C ASP A 121 9.28 -60.31 14.76
N THR A 122 8.62 -60.04 13.63
CA THR A 122 8.38 -58.67 13.15
C THR A 122 7.05 -58.16 13.68
N LEU A 123 7.01 -56.92 14.14
CA LEU A 123 5.79 -56.25 14.59
C LEU A 123 4.94 -55.77 13.42
N GLU A 124 3.61 -55.87 13.57
CA GLU A 124 2.65 -55.19 12.69
C GLU A 124 2.54 -53.71 13.12
N GLY A 125 3.58 -52.93 12.80
CA GLY A 125 3.66 -51.49 13.05
C GLY A 125 4.07 -50.72 11.80
N LEU A 126 3.79 -49.42 11.76
CA LEU A 126 4.17 -48.49 10.69
C LEU A 126 4.85 -47.26 11.32
N GLU A 127 4.82 -46.12 10.66
CA GLU A 127 5.49 -44.91 11.14
C GLU A 127 4.68 -43.68 10.74
N ASP A 128 4.98 -42.56 11.39
CA ASP A 128 4.41 -41.28 10.98
C ASP A 128 5.14 -40.73 9.76
N MET A 129 4.37 -40.13 8.85
CA MET A 129 4.89 -39.61 7.58
C MET A 129 4.14 -38.36 7.14
N VAL A 130 4.86 -37.47 6.45
CA VAL A 130 4.29 -36.39 5.62
C VAL A 130 4.94 -36.41 4.26
N ASN A 131 4.12 -36.29 3.21
CA ASN A 131 4.58 -36.36 1.82
C ASN A 131 4.17 -35.14 1.04
N LEU A 132 5.06 -34.67 0.18
CA LEU A 132 4.80 -33.66 -0.84
C LEU A 132 5.03 -34.30 -2.21
N MET A 133 4.00 -34.32 -3.06
CA MET A 133 4.07 -34.87 -4.41
C MET A 133 3.95 -33.73 -5.41
N TRP A 134 4.97 -33.50 -6.22
CA TRP A 134 5.06 -32.41 -7.19
C TRP A 134 4.77 -32.90 -8.61
N ASP A 135 3.97 -32.13 -9.32
CA ASP A 135 3.69 -32.38 -10.73
C ASP A 135 4.89 -32.01 -11.62
N MET A 136 5.29 -32.94 -12.48
CA MET A 136 6.38 -32.80 -13.44
C MET A 136 5.96 -33.19 -14.87
N ASP A 137 4.67 -33.05 -15.20
CA ASP A 137 4.00 -33.44 -16.47
C ASP A 137 3.07 -34.66 -16.32
N THR A 138 2.37 -34.77 -15.19
CA THR A 138 1.37 -35.80 -14.96
C THR A 138 0.00 -35.37 -15.46
N VAL A 139 -0.57 -36.13 -16.40
CA VAL A 139 -1.82 -35.77 -17.07
C VAL A 139 -3.00 -35.77 -16.09
N GLY A 140 -3.60 -34.59 -15.88
CA GLY A 140 -4.78 -34.41 -15.02
C GLY A 140 -4.47 -34.10 -13.56
N PHE A 141 -3.19 -33.90 -13.20
CA PHE A 141 -2.79 -33.46 -11.87
C PHE A 141 -3.42 -32.11 -11.53
N ASP A 142 -3.47 -31.17 -12.48
CA ASP A 142 -4.11 -29.84 -12.37
C ASP A 142 -5.62 -29.87 -12.06
N THR A 143 -6.27 -31.04 -12.13
CA THR A 143 -7.71 -31.21 -11.96
C THR A 143 -8.05 -31.95 -10.66
N VAL A 144 -7.28 -32.97 -10.29
CA VAL A 144 -7.56 -33.85 -9.13
C VAL A 144 -6.35 -34.06 -8.21
N GLY A 145 -5.26 -33.30 -8.40
CA GLY A 145 -4.03 -33.41 -7.61
C GLY A 145 -3.45 -34.82 -7.60
N CYS A 146 -2.93 -35.24 -6.45
CA CYS A 146 -2.36 -36.57 -6.24
C CYS A 146 -3.37 -37.73 -6.41
N MET A 147 -4.68 -37.44 -6.52
CA MET A 147 -5.70 -38.45 -6.80
C MET A 147 -5.59 -39.06 -8.19
N VAL A 148 -4.95 -38.34 -9.12
CA VAL A 148 -4.75 -38.76 -10.52
C VAL A 148 -4.27 -40.21 -10.61
N LYS A 149 -3.58 -40.69 -9.56
CA LYS A 149 -3.13 -42.06 -9.48
C LYS A 149 -3.61 -42.92 -8.31
N CYS A 150 -3.59 -42.41 -7.08
CA CYS A 150 -3.70 -43.30 -5.92
C CYS A 150 -5.15 -43.72 -5.58
N HIS A 151 -6.15 -42.97 -6.05
CA HIS A 151 -7.54 -43.09 -5.56
C HIS A 151 -8.60 -43.15 -6.65
N ILE A 152 -8.20 -43.05 -7.92
CA ILE A 152 -9.10 -43.16 -9.07
C ILE A 152 -8.69 -44.39 -9.90
N GLY A 153 -9.44 -45.49 -9.75
CA GLY A 153 -9.62 -46.45 -10.83
C GLY A 153 -8.71 -47.68 -10.92
N LYS A 154 -7.72 -47.92 -10.04
CA LYS A 154 -6.97 -49.20 -9.89
C LYS A 154 -6.18 -49.22 -8.57
N ASP A 155 -5.97 -50.40 -7.99
CA ASP A 155 -5.36 -50.63 -6.66
C ASP A 155 -3.83 -50.35 -6.54
N TRP A 156 -3.19 -49.62 -7.46
CA TRP A 156 -1.71 -49.55 -7.56
C TRP A 156 -1.18 -48.13 -7.83
N SER A 157 0.07 -47.83 -7.43
CA SER A 157 0.64 -46.48 -7.29
C SER A 157 1.56 -45.96 -8.44
N TYR A 158 1.43 -46.41 -9.69
CA TYR A 158 2.35 -46.08 -10.82
C TYR A 158 1.71 -45.20 -11.91
N LEU A 159 2.33 -44.24 -12.60
CA LEU A 159 1.57 -43.45 -13.60
C LEU A 159 1.08 -44.31 -14.80
N ASP A 160 -0.15 -44.07 -15.30
CA ASP A 160 -0.78 -44.94 -16.35
C ASP A 160 -0.56 -44.42 -17.78
N VAL A 161 -0.01 -43.21 -17.94
CA VAL A 161 0.22 -42.56 -19.23
C VAL A 161 1.73 -42.53 -19.52
N PRO A 162 2.19 -43.02 -20.68
CA PRO A 162 3.61 -42.96 -21.04
C PRO A 162 4.14 -41.53 -21.05
N GLY A 163 5.21 -41.29 -20.29
CA GLY A 163 5.86 -39.98 -20.18
C GLY A 163 5.48 -39.22 -18.91
N ASP A 164 4.40 -39.62 -18.22
CA ASP A 164 4.03 -39.00 -16.95
C ASP A 164 5.08 -39.31 -15.88
N VAL A 165 5.43 -38.27 -15.14
CA VAL A 165 6.34 -38.32 -13.99
C VAL A 165 5.89 -37.31 -12.93
N SER A 166 6.10 -37.67 -11.66
CA SER A 166 5.94 -36.79 -10.51
C SER A 166 7.11 -36.99 -9.55
N ASP A 167 7.52 -35.92 -8.92
CA ASP A 167 8.52 -35.92 -7.83
C ASP A 167 7.76 -36.14 -6.50
N LEU A 168 8.34 -36.90 -5.56
CA LEU A 168 7.73 -37.31 -4.30
C LEU A 168 8.74 -37.27 -3.17
N TRP A 169 8.59 -36.25 -2.33
CA TRP A 169 9.36 -36.07 -1.11
C TRP A 169 8.68 -36.85 0.02
N HIS A 170 9.34 -37.90 0.52
CA HIS A 170 8.78 -38.79 1.53
C HIS A 170 9.49 -38.60 2.86
N ILE A 171 8.84 -37.94 3.82
CA ILE A 171 9.47 -37.59 5.10
C ILE A 171 8.88 -38.51 6.17
N MET A 172 9.71 -39.39 6.70
CA MET A 172 9.33 -40.60 7.43
C MET A 172 10.10 -40.72 8.75
N ALA A 173 9.36 -40.87 9.84
CA ALA A 173 9.87 -40.81 11.21
C ALA A 173 11.02 -41.80 11.50
N SER A 174 10.92 -43.05 11.06
CA SER A 174 11.91 -44.11 11.39
C SER A 174 13.01 -44.29 10.35
N ARG A 175 12.81 -43.78 9.13
CA ARG A 175 13.67 -44.13 7.97
C ARG A 175 14.42 -42.97 7.33
N SER A 176 14.04 -41.73 7.60
CA SER A 176 14.58 -40.59 6.85
C SER A 176 14.85 -39.36 7.73
N MET A 177 13.90 -39.01 8.61
CA MET A 177 14.04 -37.89 9.55
C MET A 177 15.27 -38.01 10.48
N PRO A 178 15.68 -39.20 10.99
CA PRO A 178 16.80 -39.31 11.93
C PRO A 178 18.13 -39.69 11.26
N ALA A 179 18.25 -39.55 9.94
CA ALA A 179 19.39 -40.03 9.16
C ALA A 179 20.74 -39.41 9.55
N THR A 180 20.73 -38.25 10.22
CA THR A 180 21.92 -37.56 10.72
C THR A 180 21.93 -37.47 12.25
N GLU A 181 20.82 -37.06 12.87
CA GLU A 181 20.74 -36.88 14.33
C GLU A 181 19.33 -37.22 14.84
N ALA A 182 19.26 -37.79 16.05
CA ALA A 182 18.03 -38.04 16.76
C ALA A 182 18.24 -37.71 18.25
N THR A 183 17.41 -36.82 18.80
CA THR A 183 17.54 -36.34 20.18
C THR A 183 16.20 -36.43 20.91
N GLN A 184 16.18 -37.16 22.04
CA GLN A 184 15.06 -37.14 22.97
C GLN A 184 15.24 -35.98 23.97
N VAL A 185 14.41 -34.95 23.82
CA VAL A 185 14.48 -33.72 24.64
C VAL A 185 13.84 -33.93 26.02
N SER A 186 12.77 -34.73 26.10
CA SER A 186 12.10 -35.03 27.36
C SER A 186 11.66 -36.50 27.45
N THR A 187 11.54 -37.02 28.68
CA THR A 187 11.16 -38.42 28.93
C THR A 187 9.73 -38.69 28.46
N PRO A 188 9.50 -39.66 27.55
CA PRO A 188 8.18 -39.92 27.02
C PRO A 188 7.34 -40.85 27.89
N THR A 189 6.03 -40.87 27.61
CA THR A 189 5.14 -41.96 28.01
C THR A 189 4.98 -42.87 26.81
N VAL A 190 5.38 -44.14 26.93
CA VAL A 190 5.34 -45.12 25.84
C VAL A 190 4.19 -46.11 26.08
N VAL A 191 3.41 -46.37 25.05
CA VAL A 191 2.32 -47.36 25.03
C VAL A 191 2.43 -48.16 23.74
N ASP A 192 2.51 -49.49 23.86
CA ASP A 192 2.66 -50.40 22.71
C ASP A 192 3.80 -49.98 21.76
N PHE A 193 4.94 -49.59 22.34
CA PHE A 193 6.14 -49.09 21.68
C PHE A 193 6.02 -47.75 20.96
N GLU A 194 4.89 -47.04 21.09
CA GLU A 194 4.70 -45.70 20.53
C GLU A 194 4.71 -44.64 21.64
N ALA A 195 5.35 -43.49 21.40
CA ALA A 195 5.34 -42.40 22.37
C ALA A 195 4.03 -41.60 22.28
N THR A 196 3.41 -41.32 23.43
CA THR A 196 2.12 -40.60 23.57
C THR A 196 2.27 -39.23 24.25
N SER A 197 3.47 -38.92 24.73
CA SER A 197 3.89 -37.61 25.25
C SER A 197 5.40 -37.51 25.15
N GLY A 198 5.94 -36.30 25.27
CA GLY A 198 7.37 -36.04 25.20
C GLY A 198 7.74 -35.03 24.12
N GLU A 199 9.03 -34.86 23.92
CA GLU A 199 9.60 -33.93 22.93
C GLU A 199 10.81 -34.58 22.29
N PHE A 200 10.83 -34.63 20.97
CA PHE A 200 11.86 -35.26 20.15
C PHE A 200 12.26 -34.35 19.01
N GLN A 201 13.53 -34.39 18.63
CA GLN A 201 14.09 -33.67 17.50
C GLN A 201 14.87 -34.64 16.61
N LEU A 202 14.67 -34.56 15.30
CA LEU A 202 15.26 -35.43 14.30
C LEU A 202 15.84 -34.55 13.18
N LEU A 203 17.09 -34.78 12.81
CA LEU A 203 17.74 -34.14 11.67
C LEU A 203 18.16 -35.19 10.65
N GLY A 204 17.84 -34.96 9.39
CA GLY A 204 18.06 -35.93 8.34
C GLY A 204 17.62 -35.40 6.99
N TYR A 205 16.97 -36.27 6.22
CA TYR A 205 16.61 -36.00 4.83
C TYR A 205 15.19 -36.47 4.55
N ALA A 206 14.56 -35.95 3.49
CA ALA A 206 13.46 -36.66 2.87
C ALA A 206 14.02 -37.88 2.09
N ASP A 207 13.27 -38.97 2.01
CA ASP A 207 13.54 -40.00 1.00
C ASP A 207 12.99 -39.52 -0.34
N ASP A 208 13.87 -38.93 -1.15
CA ASP A 208 13.51 -38.40 -2.46
C ASP A 208 13.27 -39.52 -3.46
N THR A 209 12.09 -39.49 -4.06
CA THR A 209 11.63 -40.54 -4.97
C THR A 209 10.82 -39.91 -6.09
N ASN A 210 10.81 -40.55 -7.25
CA ASN A 210 9.84 -40.23 -8.29
C ASN A 210 8.77 -41.31 -8.43
N VAL A 211 7.63 -40.90 -8.99
CA VAL A 211 6.58 -41.80 -9.49
C VAL A 211 6.61 -41.71 -11.00
N VAL A 212 6.82 -42.85 -11.66
CA VAL A 212 6.93 -42.93 -13.12
C VAL A 212 5.88 -43.87 -13.72
N TYR A 213 5.71 -43.75 -15.04
CA TYR A 213 4.91 -44.66 -15.84
C TYR A 213 5.40 -46.12 -15.77
N ASP A 214 4.49 -47.07 -15.47
CA ASP A 214 4.77 -48.52 -15.56
C ASP A 214 4.06 -49.17 -16.77
N PRO A 215 4.77 -49.51 -17.85
CA PRO A 215 4.20 -50.18 -19.01
C PRO A 215 3.67 -51.59 -18.75
N ASN A 216 3.99 -52.20 -17.60
CA ASN A 216 3.62 -53.57 -17.26
C ASN A 216 2.41 -53.66 -16.31
N GLY A 217 1.82 -52.52 -15.93
CA GLY A 217 0.54 -52.48 -15.22
C GLY A 217 0.59 -52.95 -13.76
N GLY A 218 1.57 -52.50 -12.98
CA GLY A 218 1.67 -52.78 -11.55
C GLY A 218 2.54 -53.99 -11.21
N GLN A 219 3.54 -54.29 -12.05
CA GLN A 219 4.51 -55.37 -11.78
C GLN A 219 5.73 -54.88 -11.00
N PHE A 220 5.90 -53.57 -10.80
CA PHE A 220 6.89 -53.05 -9.86
C PHE A 220 6.48 -53.40 -8.42
N PRO A 221 7.36 -54.02 -7.62
CA PRO A 221 7.10 -54.30 -6.20
C PRO A 221 6.74 -53.05 -5.39
N THR A 222 7.18 -51.88 -5.84
CA THR A 222 6.96 -50.56 -5.22
C THR A 222 5.80 -49.78 -5.85
N GLY A 223 5.10 -50.40 -6.81
CA GLY A 223 4.02 -49.77 -7.56
C GLY A 223 4.45 -48.48 -8.26
N GLY A 224 5.52 -48.49 -9.05
CA GLY A 224 5.96 -47.34 -9.88
C GLY A 224 6.70 -46.24 -9.15
N ARG A 225 6.82 -46.31 -7.82
CA ARG A 225 7.77 -45.50 -7.06
C ARG A 225 9.18 -46.00 -7.33
N THR A 226 10.04 -45.13 -7.80
CA THR A 226 11.44 -45.42 -8.07
C THR A 226 12.26 -44.46 -7.24
N GLY A 227 13.34 -44.96 -6.64
CA GLY A 227 14.26 -44.06 -5.97
C GLY A 227 15.04 -43.26 -6.99
N ASP A 228 15.22 -41.98 -6.70
CA ASP A 228 16.04 -41.08 -7.50
C ASP A 228 17.51 -41.49 -7.49
N GLU A 229 18.32 -40.89 -8.35
CA GLU A 229 19.74 -41.23 -8.43
C GLU A 229 20.42 -41.12 -7.05
N GLY A 230 21.14 -42.17 -6.66
CA GLY A 230 21.90 -42.23 -5.40
C GLY A 230 21.42 -43.31 -4.43
N THR A 231 21.85 -43.20 -3.17
CA THR A 231 21.48 -44.13 -2.10
C THR A 231 20.35 -43.59 -1.22
N ALA A 232 19.44 -44.46 -0.78
CA ALA A 232 18.39 -44.13 0.17
C ALA A 232 18.94 -43.69 1.54
N PRO A 233 18.16 -42.94 2.33
CA PRO A 233 18.56 -42.56 3.68
C PRO A 233 18.51 -43.72 4.69
N TYR A 234 18.30 -44.96 4.21
CA TYR A 234 18.25 -46.16 5.04
C TYR A 234 18.59 -47.45 4.28
N ALA A 235 18.99 -48.48 5.03
CA ALA A 235 19.08 -49.87 4.62
C ALA A 235 18.25 -50.77 5.56
N LEU A 236 17.96 -52.01 5.15
CA LEU A 236 17.24 -52.96 6.01
C LEU A 236 18.17 -53.55 7.07
N ASN A 237 17.77 -53.48 8.33
CA ASN A 237 18.36 -54.21 9.45
C ASN A 237 17.80 -55.64 9.47
N THR A 238 18.14 -56.45 8.48
CA THR A 238 17.61 -57.81 8.34
C THR A 238 18.70 -58.75 7.84
N ASN A 239 18.86 -59.89 8.49
CA ASN A 239 19.85 -60.87 8.10
C ASN A 239 19.49 -61.54 6.75
N ALA A 240 20.41 -62.33 6.20
CA ALA A 240 20.23 -62.96 4.90
C ALA A 240 19.07 -63.97 4.84
N SER A 241 18.64 -64.55 5.97
CA SER A 241 17.48 -65.45 6.01
C SER A 241 16.15 -64.72 6.12
N GLY A 242 16.14 -63.45 6.55
CA GLY A 242 14.92 -62.71 6.85
C GLY A 242 14.27 -63.10 8.18
N GLU A 243 14.99 -63.79 9.06
CA GLU A 243 14.45 -64.35 10.31
C GLU A 243 14.98 -63.66 11.58
N SER A 244 15.90 -62.69 11.43
CA SER A 244 16.41 -61.89 12.56
C SER A 244 16.94 -60.52 12.09
N PRO A 245 17.08 -59.55 13.00
CA PRO A 245 17.87 -58.35 12.74
C PRO A 245 19.34 -58.70 12.50
N MET A 246 20.07 -57.80 11.83
CA MET A 246 21.53 -57.91 11.72
C MET A 246 22.22 -57.35 12.96
N TYR A 247 21.73 -56.22 13.47
CA TYR A 247 22.33 -55.48 14.56
C TYR A 247 21.29 -55.04 15.59
N LEU A 248 21.70 -54.96 16.85
CA LEU A 248 21.04 -54.21 17.91
C LEU A 248 22.03 -53.19 18.45
N GLU A 249 21.56 -52.06 18.91
CA GLU A 249 22.39 -51.17 19.69
C GLU A 249 22.75 -51.84 21.04
N ARG A 250 23.99 -51.69 21.50
CA ARG A 250 24.47 -52.42 22.68
C ARG A 250 23.90 -51.86 23.99
N ALA A 251 23.73 -50.54 24.06
CA ALA A 251 23.38 -49.86 25.30
C ALA A 251 22.68 -48.52 25.01
N PRO A 252 21.47 -48.55 24.41
CA PRO A 252 20.69 -47.34 24.16
C PRO A 252 20.53 -46.53 25.44
N SER A 253 20.76 -45.23 25.32
CA SER A 253 20.72 -44.30 26.45
C SER A 253 19.30 -43.89 26.83
N ASP A 254 18.39 -43.85 25.86
CA ASP A 254 16.98 -43.59 26.03
C ASP A 254 16.11 -44.25 24.95
N TRP A 255 14.78 -44.01 24.99
CA TRP A 255 13.84 -44.68 24.10
C TRP A 255 14.08 -44.31 22.62
N LEU A 256 14.39 -43.04 22.30
CA LEU A 256 14.62 -42.66 20.91
C LEU A 256 15.93 -43.27 20.39
N ASP A 257 16.98 -43.26 21.21
CA ASP A 257 18.26 -43.92 20.91
C ASP A 257 18.05 -45.41 20.57
N ALA A 258 17.19 -46.10 21.32
CA ALA A 258 16.84 -47.50 21.01
C ALA A 258 16.06 -47.65 19.69
N MET A 259 15.16 -46.70 19.38
CA MET A 259 14.25 -46.76 18.23
C MET A 259 14.89 -46.29 16.91
N VAL A 260 16.08 -45.71 16.95
CA VAL A 260 16.86 -45.29 15.79
C VAL A 260 18.17 -46.06 15.76
N LEU A 261 18.52 -46.64 14.63
CA LEU A 261 19.83 -47.26 14.46
C LEU A 261 20.53 -46.62 13.27
N GLN A 262 21.63 -45.94 13.50
CA GLN A 262 22.43 -45.28 12.47
C GLN A 262 23.58 -46.17 11.98
N GLN A 263 23.94 -46.03 10.71
CA GLN A 263 25.10 -46.73 10.15
C GLN A 263 26.40 -46.34 10.87
N GLU A 264 26.49 -45.11 11.40
CA GLU A 264 27.67 -44.65 12.13
C GLU A 264 27.89 -45.41 13.45
N GLU A 265 26.83 -45.79 14.16
CA GLU A 265 26.91 -46.58 15.39
C GLU A 265 27.43 -48.00 15.11
N VAL A 266 26.99 -48.59 13.98
CA VAL A 266 27.51 -49.86 13.49
C VAL A 266 29.01 -49.74 13.21
N ASP A 267 29.42 -48.68 12.51
CA ASP A 267 30.81 -48.45 12.12
C ASP A 267 31.74 -48.16 13.31
N ARG A 268 31.21 -47.51 14.36
CA ARG A 268 31.93 -47.27 15.64
C ARG A 268 31.96 -48.50 16.55
N GLY A 269 31.20 -49.55 16.23
CA GLY A 269 31.11 -50.78 17.04
C GLY A 269 30.27 -50.63 18.30
N GLU A 270 29.32 -49.68 18.28
CA GLU A 270 28.36 -49.43 19.36
C GLU A 270 27.20 -50.46 19.33
N THR A 271 27.17 -51.31 18.31
CA THR A 271 26.17 -52.37 18.14
C THR A 271 26.68 -53.77 18.52
N VAL A 272 25.75 -54.73 18.62
CA VAL A 272 26.00 -56.17 18.68
C VAL A 272 25.50 -56.83 17.40
N VAL A 273 26.21 -57.86 16.93
CA VAL A 273 25.75 -58.68 15.81
C VAL A 273 24.70 -59.67 16.29
N ALA A 274 23.50 -59.59 15.74
CA ALA A 274 22.36 -60.44 16.09
C ALA A 274 22.08 -61.59 15.12
N ASP A 275 22.72 -61.61 13.95
CA ASP A 275 22.62 -62.73 13.03
C ASP A 275 23.37 -63.97 13.55
N PRO A 276 22.70 -65.08 13.93
CA PRO A 276 23.38 -66.27 14.44
C PRO A 276 24.31 -66.96 13.43
N ALA A 277 24.21 -66.61 12.14
CA ALA A 277 25.09 -67.11 11.10
C ALA A 277 26.42 -66.34 11.01
N ASP A 278 26.53 -65.17 11.64
CA ASP A 278 27.72 -64.33 11.60
C ASP A 278 28.76 -64.77 12.65
N PRO A 279 30.07 -64.84 12.31
CA PRO A 279 31.13 -65.19 13.26
C PRO A 279 31.24 -64.27 14.49
N GLY A 280 30.74 -63.03 14.40
CA GLY A 280 30.70 -62.05 15.48
C GLY A 280 29.53 -62.21 16.45
N PHE A 281 28.59 -63.13 16.19
CA PHE A 281 27.43 -63.35 17.04
C PHE A 281 27.78 -63.84 18.44
N SER A 282 27.14 -63.24 19.45
CA SER A 282 27.20 -63.66 20.85
C SER A 282 25.80 -63.63 21.45
N ALA A 283 25.26 -64.80 21.78
CA ALA A 283 23.92 -64.92 22.37
C ALA A 283 23.80 -64.18 23.72
N SER A 284 24.89 -64.07 24.49
CA SER A 284 24.87 -63.27 25.72
C SER A 284 24.82 -61.78 25.44
N ASP A 285 25.58 -61.30 24.44
CA ASP A 285 25.61 -59.87 24.10
C ASP A 285 24.26 -59.43 23.52
N VAL A 286 23.63 -60.27 22.70
CA VAL A 286 22.28 -60.02 22.17
C VAL A 286 21.24 -60.00 23.29
N ALA A 287 21.33 -60.92 24.26
CA ALA A 287 20.42 -60.94 25.41
C ALA A 287 20.60 -59.71 26.32
N ASP A 288 21.84 -59.29 26.54
CA ASP A 288 22.14 -58.09 27.33
C ASP A 288 21.65 -56.81 26.61
N ALA A 289 21.87 -56.71 25.30
CA ALA A 289 21.36 -55.61 24.48
C ALA A 289 19.82 -55.58 24.47
N TRP A 290 19.17 -56.72 24.22
CA TRP A 290 17.70 -56.80 24.23
C TRP A 290 17.09 -56.42 25.59
N ALA A 291 17.75 -56.78 26.70
CA ALA A 291 17.30 -56.36 28.03
C ALA A 291 17.29 -54.83 28.20
N ALA A 292 18.16 -54.09 27.50
CA ALA A 292 18.13 -52.63 27.49
C ALA A 292 16.91 -52.09 26.73
N TYR A 293 16.57 -52.66 25.56
CA TYR A 293 15.36 -52.31 24.80
C TYR A 293 14.09 -52.55 25.62
N VAL A 294 13.99 -53.71 26.28
CA VAL A 294 12.85 -54.04 27.17
C VAL A 294 12.72 -53.04 28.32
N ALA A 295 13.84 -52.53 28.86
CA ALA A 295 13.81 -51.55 29.96
C ALA A 295 13.33 -50.17 29.53
N LEU A 296 13.36 -49.88 28.22
CA LEU A 296 12.95 -48.63 27.62
C LEU A 296 11.56 -48.71 26.98
N ASP A 297 10.90 -49.87 27.01
CA ASP A 297 9.70 -50.15 26.21
C ASP A 297 9.94 -49.85 24.71
N ALA A 298 11.08 -50.30 24.19
CA ALA A 298 11.52 -50.10 22.80
C ALA A 298 11.64 -51.41 22.02
N VAL A 299 11.74 -51.30 20.69
CA VAL A 299 11.89 -52.42 19.74
C VAL A 299 13.05 -52.17 18.79
N VAL A 300 13.61 -53.22 18.19
CA VAL A 300 14.78 -53.08 17.32
C VAL A 300 14.31 -52.58 15.95
N PRO A 301 14.77 -51.42 15.47
CA PRO A 301 14.28 -50.85 14.21
C PRO A 301 14.59 -51.76 13.02
N MET A 302 13.65 -51.83 12.08
CA MET A 302 13.80 -52.55 10.81
C MET A 302 14.80 -51.89 9.86
N SER A 303 15.17 -50.64 10.12
CA SER A 303 16.03 -49.84 9.26
C SER A 303 17.28 -49.38 9.98
N ILE A 304 18.39 -49.34 9.23
CA ILE A 304 19.63 -48.67 9.60
C ILE A 304 19.67 -47.38 8.79
N VAL A 305 19.58 -46.22 9.43
CA VAL A 305 19.55 -44.92 8.75
C VAL A 305 20.96 -44.41 8.47
N THR A 306 21.10 -43.63 7.39
CA THR A 306 22.37 -43.07 6.94
C THR A 306 22.10 -41.85 6.05
N PRO A 307 23.00 -40.87 5.95
CA PRO A 307 22.86 -39.83 4.95
C PRO A 307 22.78 -40.44 3.53
N PRO A 308 21.83 -39.98 2.68
CA PRO A 308 21.70 -40.40 1.29
C PRO A 308 22.81 -39.79 0.41
N SER A 309 22.79 -40.09 -0.90
CA SER A 309 23.74 -39.52 -1.87
C SER A 309 23.05 -39.04 -3.14
N ASP A 310 23.75 -38.22 -3.92
CA ASP A 310 23.33 -37.73 -5.26
C ASP A 310 21.97 -37.01 -5.23
N SER A 311 21.04 -37.30 -6.15
CA SER A 311 19.71 -36.63 -6.20
C SER A 311 18.98 -36.79 -4.88
N ARG A 312 19.02 -38.00 -4.30
CA ARG A 312 18.34 -38.34 -3.04
C ARG A 312 18.80 -37.56 -1.80
N ALA A 313 19.82 -36.72 -1.92
CA ALA A 313 20.40 -35.96 -0.82
C ALA A 313 20.15 -34.45 -0.90
N ASP A 314 19.37 -33.98 -1.86
CA ASP A 314 19.11 -32.56 -2.09
C ASP A 314 18.04 -31.95 -1.17
N ILE A 315 17.24 -32.78 -0.48
CA ILE A 315 16.21 -32.36 0.48
C ILE A 315 16.62 -32.71 1.91
N GLU A 316 17.18 -31.73 2.60
CA GLU A 316 17.44 -31.82 4.04
C GLU A 316 16.15 -31.56 4.83
N SER A 317 16.03 -32.18 6.00
CA SER A 317 14.86 -32.02 6.87
C SER A 317 15.24 -31.89 8.34
N GLY A 318 14.53 -31.00 9.04
CA GLY A 318 14.52 -30.86 10.48
C GLY A 318 13.11 -31.10 10.99
N SER A 319 12.95 -32.03 11.92
CA SER A 319 11.63 -32.46 12.39
C SER A 319 11.58 -32.47 13.91
N SER A 320 10.48 -32.04 14.48
CA SER A 320 10.18 -32.20 15.90
C SER A 320 8.78 -32.76 16.11
N TRP A 321 8.65 -33.59 17.14
CA TRP A 321 7.35 -33.98 17.68
C TRP A 321 7.28 -33.59 19.14
N LYS A 322 6.24 -32.87 19.53
CA LYS A 322 6.03 -32.42 20.90
C LYS A 322 4.57 -32.57 21.31
N ASP A 323 4.32 -33.44 22.28
CA ASP A 323 3.02 -33.65 22.92
C ASP A 323 1.82 -33.64 21.94
N GLY A 324 1.97 -34.35 20.83
CA GLY A 324 0.91 -34.51 19.85
C GLY A 324 0.97 -33.60 18.62
N LEU A 325 2.02 -32.80 18.47
CA LEU A 325 2.21 -31.89 17.34
C LEU A 325 3.52 -32.22 16.61
N TRP A 326 3.41 -32.52 15.32
CA TRP A 326 4.56 -32.56 14.42
C TRP A 326 4.85 -31.17 13.86
N THR A 327 6.13 -30.82 13.78
CA THR A 327 6.66 -29.71 12.97
C THR A 327 7.79 -30.26 12.12
N VAL A 328 7.69 -30.08 10.80
CA VAL A 328 8.68 -30.55 9.83
C VAL A 328 9.08 -29.38 8.95
N GLU A 329 10.37 -29.16 8.83
CA GLU A 329 10.97 -28.16 7.94
C GLU A 329 11.84 -28.85 6.91
N THR A 330 11.81 -28.37 5.68
CA THR A 330 12.71 -28.83 4.62
C THR A 330 13.41 -27.69 3.94
N VAL A 331 14.61 -27.97 3.42
CA VAL A 331 15.33 -27.10 2.48
C VAL A 331 15.76 -27.91 1.27
N ARG A 332 15.62 -27.29 0.10
CA ARG A 332 16.06 -27.85 -1.18
C ARG A 332 16.51 -26.74 -2.13
N PRO A 333 17.52 -26.94 -2.98
CA PRO A 333 17.78 -26.04 -4.09
C PRO A 333 16.53 -25.82 -4.97
N LEU A 334 16.35 -24.61 -5.52
CA LEU A 334 15.28 -24.34 -6.48
C LEU A 334 15.49 -25.13 -7.78
N VAL A 335 16.75 -25.24 -8.22
CA VAL A 335 17.16 -25.95 -9.43
C VAL A 335 18.26 -26.91 -9.06
N THR A 336 17.99 -28.21 -9.18
CA THR A 336 18.92 -29.29 -8.79
C THR A 336 19.73 -29.80 -9.98
N GLY A 337 19.14 -29.74 -11.17
CA GLY A 337 19.72 -30.25 -12.41
C GLY A 337 19.56 -31.77 -12.61
N PHE A 338 18.82 -32.45 -11.74
CA PHE A 338 18.44 -33.85 -11.88
C PHE A 338 17.08 -33.94 -12.61
N GLU A 339 16.95 -34.87 -13.56
CA GLU A 339 15.74 -35.00 -14.40
C GLU A 339 14.57 -35.67 -13.66
N ASP A 340 14.88 -36.29 -12.53
CA ASP A 340 13.98 -36.98 -11.61
C ASP A 340 13.29 -36.04 -10.62
N ASP A 341 13.74 -34.79 -10.50
CA ASP A 341 13.16 -33.83 -9.56
C ASP A 341 12.48 -32.63 -10.24
N VAL A 342 11.55 -32.01 -9.52
CA VAL A 342 10.90 -30.78 -9.98
C VAL A 342 11.91 -29.62 -10.03
N GLN A 343 11.94 -28.89 -11.15
CA GLN A 343 12.79 -27.71 -11.31
C GLN A 343 11.97 -26.43 -11.10
N PHE A 344 12.25 -25.68 -10.04
CA PHE A 344 11.65 -24.37 -9.76
C PHE A 344 12.43 -23.25 -10.46
N ASP A 345 12.66 -23.41 -11.76
CA ASP A 345 13.48 -22.52 -12.60
C ASP A 345 12.72 -21.32 -13.20
N ASP A 346 11.37 -21.33 -13.12
CA ASP A 346 10.50 -20.23 -13.53
C ASP A 346 9.58 -19.79 -12.38
N LEU A 347 10.02 -18.77 -11.63
CA LEU A 347 9.26 -18.22 -10.50
C LEU A 347 7.98 -17.48 -10.92
N ALA A 348 7.73 -17.27 -12.22
CA ALA A 348 6.45 -16.77 -12.72
C ALA A 348 5.43 -17.88 -12.98
N LYS A 349 5.86 -19.16 -12.96
CA LYS A 349 5.01 -20.33 -13.16
C LYS A 349 4.35 -20.77 -11.84
N THR A 350 3.12 -21.26 -11.94
CA THR A 350 2.46 -22.01 -10.87
C THR A 350 2.85 -23.49 -10.93
N TYR A 351 3.28 -24.05 -9.81
CA TYR A 351 3.65 -25.46 -9.69
C TYR A 351 2.56 -26.21 -8.94
N TYR A 352 2.09 -27.35 -9.44
CA TYR A 352 1.05 -28.12 -8.76
C TYR A 352 1.66 -29.16 -7.84
N PHE A 353 1.01 -29.37 -6.68
CA PHE A 353 1.42 -30.41 -5.75
C PHE A 353 0.23 -31.02 -4.98
N GLY A 354 0.50 -32.12 -4.30
CA GLY A 354 -0.39 -32.77 -3.35
C GLY A 354 0.32 -33.00 -2.02
N VAL A 355 -0.46 -33.10 -0.95
CA VAL A 355 0.05 -33.38 0.40
C VAL A 355 -0.70 -34.56 1.02
N SER A 356 0.01 -35.37 1.78
CA SER A 356 -0.60 -36.41 2.61
C SER A 356 0.11 -36.59 3.94
N THR A 357 -0.63 -36.97 4.98
CA THR A 357 -0.08 -37.40 6.26
C THR A 357 -0.47 -38.84 6.57
N MET A 358 0.37 -39.53 7.34
CA MET A 358 0.10 -40.85 7.87
C MET A 358 0.44 -40.86 9.36
N ASN A 359 -0.52 -41.29 10.18
CA ASN A 359 -0.32 -41.61 11.58
C ASN A 359 -0.29 -43.14 11.67
N ASN A 360 0.87 -43.74 11.94
CA ASN A 360 1.06 -45.20 12.05
C ASN A 360 0.29 -46.02 10.98
N THR A 361 0.22 -45.51 9.75
CA THR A 361 -0.63 -46.03 8.66
C THR A 361 0.12 -46.00 7.34
N ALA A 362 -0.36 -46.78 6.37
CA ALA A 362 0.21 -46.85 5.03
C ALA A 362 -0.87 -47.22 4.02
N GLY A 363 -0.54 -47.11 2.73
CA GLY A 363 -1.46 -47.49 1.66
C GLY A 363 -2.77 -46.71 1.78
N LYS A 364 -3.93 -47.39 1.84
CA LYS A 364 -5.26 -46.73 1.86
C LYS A 364 -5.59 -45.97 3.16
N GLY A 365 -4.72 -46.01 4.17
CA GLY A 365 -4.96 -45.38 5.47
C GLY A 365 -4.54 -43.91 5.60
N HIS A 366 -3.81 -43.38 4.62
CA HIS A 366 -3.28 -42.01 4.64
C HIS A 366 -4.35 -40.93 4.49
N ASN A 367 -4.10 -39.78 5.09
CA ASN A 367 -4.94 -38.59 4.96
C ASN A 367 -4.43 -37.75 3.79
N TYR A 368 -5.35 -37.20 2.99
CA TYR A 368 -5.03 -36.42 1.80
C TYR A 368 -6.20 -35.51 1.42
N VAL A 369 -5.96 -34.62 0.45
CA VAL A 369 -6.98 -33.77 -0.16
C VAL A 369 -7.15 -34.12 -1.65
N THR A 370 -8.36 -33.94 -2.19
CA THR A 370 -8.68 -34.30 -3.59
C THR A 370 -8.49 -33.18 -4.60
N ARG A 371 -8.42 -31.94 -4.12
CA ARG A 371 -8.14 -30.76 -4.95
C ARG A 371 -6.63 -30.63 -5.19
N PRO A 372 -6.22 -30.16 -6.38
CA PRO A 372 -4.83 -29.81 -6.63
C PRO A 372 -4.44 -28.60 -5.77
N LEU A 373 -3.26 -28.68 -5.15
CA LEU A 373 -2.62 -27.54 -4.50
C LEU A 373 -1.64 -26.89 -5.47
N LYS A 374 -1.34 -25.62 -5.23
CA LYS A 374 -0.49 -24.78 -6.07
C LYS A 374 0.60 -24.16 -5.21
N LEU A 375 1.85 -24.24 -5.64
CA LEU A 375 2.93 -23.41 -5.14
C LEU A 375 3.10 -22.22 -6.09
N ASP A 376 3.16 -21.04 -5.51
CA ASP A 376 3.30 -19.78 -6.25
C ASP A 376 4.37 -18.90 -5.60
N PHE A 377 5.35 -18.49 -6.39
CA PHE A 377 6.46 -17.62 -5.97
C PHE A 377 6.16 -16.13 -6.21
N ARG A 378 5.05 -15.81 -6.88
CA ARG A 378 4.65 -14.43 -7.16
C ARG A 378 4.20 -13.73 -5.88
N ASN A 379 4.57 -12.47 -5.76
CA ASN A 379 4.22 -11.63 -4.62
C ASN A 379 2.70 -11.46 -4.49
N ASP A 380 2.22 -11.41 -3.25
CA ASP A 380 0.82 -11.08 -2.94
C ASP A 380 0.48 -9.63 -3.27
N PHE A 381 1.49 -8.76 -3.32
CA PHE A 381 1.37 -7.36 -3.71
C PHE A 381 2.20 -7.10 -4.97
N MET A 382 1.54 -6.57 -5.99
CA MET A 382 2.15 -6.16 -7.24
C MET A 382 2.07 -4.65 -7.36
N HIS A 383 3.10 -4.02 -7.92
CA HIS A 383 2.99 -2.61 -8.28
C HIS A 383 2.08 -2.46 -9.49
N LEU A 384 1.24 -1.43 -9.49
CA LEU A 384 0.53 -1.02 -10.70
C LEU A 384 1.55 -0.64 -11.78
N GLU A 385 1.41 -1.13 -13.00
CA GLU A 385 2.41 -0.94 -14.07
C GLU A 385 2.44 0.50 -14.61
N GLU A 386 1.27 1.11 -14.76
CA GLU A 386 1.07 2.42 -15.40
C GLU A 386 0.12 3.31 -14.58
N GLY A 387 0.02 4.58 -14.95
CA GLY A 387 -0.80 5.58 -14.26
C GLY A 387 0.00 6.65 -13.53
N SER A 388 -0.62 7.78 -13.33
CA SER A 388 -0.12 8.96 -12.62
C SER A 388 -1.32 9.76 -12.16
N GLU A 389 -1.12 10.59 -11.15
CA GLU A 389 -2.19 11.44 -10.62
C GLU A 389 -2.39 12.67 -11.50
N ASP A 390 -3.59 13.25 -11.44
CA ASP A 390 -3.88 14.57 -12.02
C ASP A 390 -3.17 15.67 -11.23
N ARG A 391 -2.64 16.66 -11.95
CA ARG A 391 -1.90 17.77 -11.33
C ARG A 391 -2.18 19.08 -12.02
N ILE A 392 -2.20 20.15 -11.23
CA ILE A 392 -2.02 21.52 -11.71
C ILE A 392 -0.80 22.13 -11.03
N VAL A 393 0.01 22.85 -11.79
CA VAL A 393 1.20 23.55 -11.26
C VAL A 393 1.11 25.03 -11.58
N LEU A 394 1.35 25.88 -10.59
CA LEU A 394 1.57 27.32 -10.74
C LEU A 394 3.02 27.63 -10.40
N LEU A 395 3.74 28.28 -11.32
CA LEU A 395 5.14 28.65 -11.12
C LEU A 395 5.29 30.18 -11.12
N TRP A 396 5.83 30.71 -10.04
CA TRP A 396 6.04 32.13 -9.77
C TRP A 396 7.54 32.49 -9.74
N GLU A 397 7.86 33.74 -10.08
CA GLU A 397 9.20 34.30 -9.88
C GLU A 397 9.33 34.89 -8.47
N ILE A 398 10.13 34.27 -7.59
CA ILE A 398 10.59 34.88 -6.34
C ILE A 398 11.60 35.99 -6.69
N THR A 399 12.57 35.63 -7.53
CA THR A 399 13.54 36.54 -8.14
C THR A 399 13.39 36.48 -9.66
N PRO A 400 13.83 37.51 -10.42
CA PRO A 400 13.75 37.47 -11.88
C PRO A 400 14.53 36.28 -12.46
N ILE A 401 13.84 35.43 -13.23
CA ILE A 401 14.42 34.28 -13.94
C ILE A 401 14.70 34.70 -15.38
N GLU A 402 15.93 34.49 -15.86
CA GLU A 402 16.32 34.89 -17.21
C GLU A 402 15.43 34.23 -18.28
N GLY A 403 14.78 35.05 -19.12
CA GLY A 403 13.91 34.58 -20.20
C GLY A 403 12.47 34.27 -19.79
N PHE A 404 12.14 34.22 -18.48
CA PHE A 404 10.80 33.82 -18.01
C PHE A 404 9.71 34.74 -18.56
N ALA A 405 9.97 36.04 -18.68
CA ALA A 405 9.01 36.98 -19.27
C ALA A 405 8.66 36.73 -20.75
N ALA A 406 9.48 35.95 -21.47
CA ALA A 406 9.28 35.65 -22.89
C ALA A 406 8.68 34.26 -23.14
N ALA A 407 8.81 33.33 -22.18
CA ALA A 407 8.50 31.93 -22.39
C ALA A 407 7.93 31.20 -21.16
N GLY A 408 7.71 31.88 -20.03
CA GLY A 408 7.20 31.27 -18.80
C GLY A 408 8.02 30.05 -18.37
N CYS A 409 7.33 28.95 -18.02
CA CYS A 409 7.97 27.70 -17.61
C CYS A 409 8.80 27.01 -18.73
N PHE A 410 8.61 27.36 -20.01
CA PHE A 410 9.36 26.76 -21.13
C PHE A 410 10.86 27.03 -21.07
N VAL A 411 11.27 28.11 -20.41
CA VAL A 411 12.70 28.45 -20.26
C VAL A 411 13.50 27.29 -19.67
N LYS A 412 12.88 26.44 -18.86
CA LYS A 412 13.56 25.36 -18.12
C LYS A 412 13.01 23.97 -18.41
N CYS A 413 11.70 23.82 -18.61
CA CYS A 413 11.06 22.51 -18.69
C CYS A 413 11.02 21.88 -20.10
N HIS A 414 11.28 22.64 -21.17
CA HIS A 414 11.19 22.16 -22.56
C HIS A 414 12.51 22.33 -23.33
N PRO A 415 13.23 21.22 -23.64
CA PRO A 415 14.57 21.22 -24.26
C PRO A 415 14.65 21.93 -25.62
N GLU A 416 13.52 22.09 -26.31
CA GLU A 416 13.46 22.76 -27.61
C GLU A 416 13.78 24.27 -27.54
N TYR A 417 13.80 24.84 -26.32
CA TYR A 417 14.00 26.26 -26.07
C TYR A 417 15.15 26.58 -25.07
N GLY A 418 15.86 25.56 -24.55
CA GLY A 418 16.95 25.70 -23.57
C GLY A 418 17.68 24.39 -23.24
N THR A 419 18.62 24.42 -22.29
CA THR A 419 19.21 23.21 -21.69
C THR A 419 18.14 22.50 -20.84
N ALA A 420 17.88 21.23 -21.12
CA ALA A 420 16.89 20.45 -20.38
C ALA A 420 17.33 20.25 -18.93
N GLY A 421 16.53 20.73 -17.96
CA GLY A 421 16.84 20.54 -16.54
C GLY A 421 15.71 20.95 -15.62
N ALA A 422 15.50 20.21 -14.53
CA ALA A 422 14.59 20.59 -13.45
C ALA A 422 15.24 21.61 -12.49
N PHE A 423 16.05 22.55 -12.99
CA PHE A 423 16.82 23.54 -12.21
C PHE A 423 16.93 24.87 -12.98
N LEU A 424 17.28 25.96 -12.28
CA LEU A 424 17.53 27.29 -12.85
C LEU A 424 18.99 27.39 -13.32
N GLU A 425 19.31 28.36 -14.18
CA GLU A 425 20.60 28.36 -14.91
C GLU A 425 21.63 29.32 -14.32
N ASN A 426 21.16 30.33 -13.58
CA ASN A 426 22.01 31.35 -12.99
C ASN A 426 21.90 31.34 -11.47
N GLU A 427 23.05 31.43 -10.78
CA GLU A 427 23.11 31.57 -9.33
C GLU A 427 22.26 32.76 -8.85
N GLY A 428 21.41 32.51 -7.85
CA GLY A 428 20.50 33.50 -7.29
C GLY A 428 19.14 33.64 -8.00
N GLU A 429 18.90 32.91 -9.09
CA GLU A 429 17.54 32.69 -9.61
C GLU A 429 16.77 31.78 -8.65
N LEU A 430 15.52 32.13 -8.36
CA LEU A 430 14.62 31.44 -7.45
C LEU A 430 13.18 31.53 -8.00
N GLY A 431 12.49 30.40 -8.01
CA GLY A 431 11.08 30.30 -8.36
C GLY A 431 10.29 29.55 -7.29
N ASP A 432 9.02 29.90 -7.15
CA ASP A 432 8.07 29.35 -6.18
C ASP A 432 7.04 28.52 -6.96
N MET A 433 6.90 27.23 -6.64
CA MET A 433 6.12 26.26 -7.41
C MET A 433 5.04 25.62 -6.53
N TRP A 434 3.79 26.03 -6.77
CA TRP A 434 2.61 25.46 -6.12
C TRP A 434 2.13 24.28 -6.95
N HIS A 435 2.18 23.08 -6.38
CA HIS A 435 2.00 21.83 -7.12
C HIS A 435 0.92 20.95 -6.52
N MET A 436 -0.26 20.97 -7.16
CA MET A 436 -1.39 20.18 -6.72
C MET A 436 -1.16 18.74 -7.12
N LYS A 437 -1.35 17.85 -6.16
CA LYS A 437 -1.15 16.43 -6.33
C LYS A 437 -2.37 15.69 -5.82
N SER A 438 -3.21 15.27 -6.76
CA SER A 438 -4.53 14.71 -6.45
C SER A 438 -4.46 13.44 -5.57
N ALA A 439 -3.35 12.69 -5.58
CA ALA A 439 -3.17 11.49 -4.78
C ALA A 439 -2.26 11.66 -3.54
N ARG A 440 -1.47 12.75 -3.46
CA ARG A 440 -0.41 12.89 -2.44
C ARG A 440 -0.57 14.05 -1.47
N SER A 441 -1.20 15.15 -1.87
CA SER A 441 -1.27 16.34 -1.03
C SER A 441 -2.69 16.88 -0.90
N LEU A 442 -3.46 16.77 -1.99
CA LEU A 442 -4.81 17.30 -2.07
C LEU A 442 -5.79 16.67 -1.05
N PRO A 443 -5.77 15.36 -0.75
CA PRO A 443 -6.73 14.75 0.18
C PRO A 443 -6.24 14.69 1.63
N SER A 444 -5.10 15.29 1.98
CA SER A 444 -4.40 15.00 3.25
C SER A 444 -5.17 15.37 4.53
N THR A 445 -6.19 16.23 4.43
CA THR A 445 -7.03 16.63 5.58
C THR A 445 -8.49 16.24 5.44
N GLY A 446 -8.89 15.71 4.29
CA GLY A 446 -10.25 15.28 4.06
C GLY A 446 -10.56 14.97 2.61
N SER A 447 -11.36 13.93 2.41
CA SER A 447 -11.86 13.50 1.13
C SER A 447 -13.29 13.00 1.27
N SER A 448 -14.09 13.15 0.22
CA SER A 448 -15.47 12.63 0.21
C SER A 448 -15.98 12.38 -1.20
N GLN A 449 -16.88 11.43 -1.31
CA GLN A 449 -17.61 11.07 -2.51
C GLN A 449 -19.12 11.21 -2.26
N SER A 450 -19.87 11.80 -3.20
CA SER A 450 -21.34 11.99 -3.04
C SER A 450 -22.22 11.15 -3.95
N ASP A 451 -21.67 10.55 -5.00
CA ASP A 451 -22.38 9.76 -6.01
C ASP A 451 -21.76 8.36 -6.15
N ASP A 452 -22.44 7.44 -6.86
CA ASP A 452 -21.84 6.16 -7.27
C ASP A 452 -21.01 6.40 -8.56
N PRO A 453 -19.67 6.43 -8.50
CA PRO A 453 -18.84 6.72 -9.65
C PRO A 453 -18.75 5.51 -10.58
N ASN A 454 -18.39 5.77 -11.83
CA ASN A 454 -17.94 4.72 -12.75
C ASN A 454 -16.42 4.73 -12.79
N ILE A 455 -15.80 3.65 -12.34
CA ILE A 455 -14.34 3.48 -12.32
C ILE A 455 -13.94 2.63 -13.53
N ASP A 456 -12.95 3.10 -14.29
CA ASP A 456 -12.44 2.39 -15.47
C ASP A 456 -11.40 1.32 -15.11
N GLU A 457 -10.90 0.60 -16.12
CA GLU A 457 -9.90 -0.46 -15.95
C GLU A 457 -8.51 0.04 -15.51
N ASN A 458 -8.27 1.36 -15.54
CA ASN A 458 -7.04 2.00 -15.08
C ASN A 458 -7.21 2.63 -13.70
N HIS A 459 -8.29 2.28 -12.98
CA HIS A 459 -8.62 2.82 -11.67
C HIS A 459 -8.82 4.35 -11.68
N GLN A 460 -9.37 4.90 -12.77
CA GLN A 460 -9.75 6.31 -12.85
C GLN A 460 -11.26 6.46 -12.79
N ALA A 461 -11.74 7.49 -12.10
CA ALA A 461 -13.16 7.81 -12.15
C ALA A 461 -13.50 8.51 -13.47
N THR A 462 -14.58 8.05 -14.12
CA THR A 462 -15.10 8.61 -15.39
C THR A 462 -16.44 9.33 -15.19
N SER A 463 -17.02 9.25 -13.99
CA SER A 463 -18.19 10.00 -13.56
C SER A 463 -18.24 10.10 -12.04
N GLY A 464 -19.11 10.96 -11.52
CA GLY A 464 -19.32 11.17 -10.08
C GLY A 464 -18.81 12.53 -9.62
N THR A 465 -18.93 12.77 -8.32
CA THR A 465 -18.46 14.00 -7.67
C THR A 465 -17.63 13.66 -6.45
N PHE A 466 -16.41 14.20 -6.42
CA PHE A 466 -15.43 13.99 -5.36
C PHE A 466 -14.93 15.34 -4.85
N SER A 467 -14.84 15.50 -3.53
CA SER A 467 -14.34 16.71 -2.89
C SER A 467 -13.16 16.38 -2.01
N PHE A 468 -12.12 17.22 -2.09
CA PHE A 468 -10.86 17.03 -1.39
C PHE A 468 -10.40 18.31 -0.70
N HIS A 469 -9.71 18.14 0.43
CA HIS A 469 -9.16 19.19 1.26
C HIS A 469 -7.74 18.80 1.72
N GLY A 470 -6.81 19.73 1.58
CA GLY A 470 -5.42 19.48 1.95
C GLY A 470 -4.54 20.66 1.63
N PHE A 471 -3.34 20.37 1.15
CA PHE A 471 -2.31 21.37 0.88
C PHE A 471 -1.72 21.20 -0.52
N GLU A 472 -1.24 22.29 -1.09
CA GLU A 472 -0.35 22.23 -2.25
C GLU A 472 1.01 21.63 -1.83
N ASP A 473 1.68 20.88 -2.71
CA ASP A 473 3.09 20.55 -2.47
C ASP A 473 3.94 21.77 -2.81
N ASP A 474 4.26 22.56 -1.79
CA ASP A 474 5.04 23.78 -1.95
C ASP A 474 6.52 23.51 -2.19
N LYS A 475 7.06 24.19 -3.19
CA LYS A 475 8.37 23.88 -3.75
C LYS A 475 9.15 25.09 -4.22
N LEU A 476 10.36 25.18 -3.70
CA LEU A 476 11.41 26.03 -4.18
C LEU A 476 12.11 25.44 -5.41
N LEU A 477 12.16 26.24 -6.48
CA LEU A 477 12.96 26.00 -7.66
C LEU A 477 14.24 26.86 -7.60
N THR A 478 15.42 26.23 -7.64
CA THR A 478 16.73 26.90 -7.51
C THR A 478 17.71 26.57 -8.63
N TYR A 479 18.83 27.30 -8.65
CA TYR A 479 20.04 26.96 -9.39
C TYR A 479 20.77 25.78 -8.73
N ASP A 480 21.26 24.83 -9.54
CA ASP A 480 22.09 23.70 -9.09
C ASP A 480 23.39 23.62 -9.92
N GLU A 481 24.55 23.60 -9.24
CA GLU A 481 25.88 23.60 -9.87
C GLU A 481 26.27 22.22 -10.46
N GLU A 482 25.62 21.12 -10.04
CA GLU A 482 26.00 19.76 -10.40
C GLU A 482 24.89 19.02 -11.18
N PRO A 483 25.21 18.31 -12.28
CA PRO A 483 24.22 17.48 -12.95
C PRO A 483 23.97 16.18 -12.16
N HIS A 484 22.79 16.09 -11.55
CA HIS A 484 22.00 14.87 -11.32
C HIS A 484 22.24 14.06 -10.03
N VAL A 485 21.51 14.41 -8.96
CA VAL A 485 20.92 13.44 -8.02
C VAL A 485 19.57 13.97 -7.50
N GLY A 486 18.44 13.29 -7.78
CA GLY A 486 17.09 13.68 -7.28
C GLY A 486 16.16 14.36 -8.30
N ASP A 487 15.13 15.09 -7.82
CA ASP A 487 14.12 15.85 -8.62
C ASP A 487 14.70 17.13 -9.29
N GLY A 488 16.03 17.22 -9.39
CA GLY A 488 16.77 18.40 -9.84
C GLY A 488 16.79 19.54 -8.81
N GLY A 489 16.89 20.78 -9.28
CA GLY A 489 16.80 22.01 -8.48
C GLY A 489 15.40 22.31 -7.93
N ARG A 490 14.46 21.35 -8.04
CA ARG A 490 13.16 21.38 -7.35
C ARG A 490 13.34 20.78 -5.96
N HIS A 491 13.13 21.60 -4.96
CA HIS A 491 13.21 21.21 -3.56
C HIS A 491 11.84 21.42 -2.93
N GLY A 492 11.48 20.59 -1.95
CA GLY A 492 10.37 20.95 -1.08
C GLY A 492 10.84 22.05 -0.14
N ASP A 493 9.92 22.92 0.23
CA ASP A 493 10.20 24.03 1.15
C ASP A 493 10.53 23.54 2.55
N GLU A 494 11.01 24.44 3.41
CA GLU A 494 11.43 24.06 4.76
C GLU A 494 10.28 23.38 5.53
N GLY A 495 10.51 22.12 5.94
CA GLY A 495 9.56 21.32 6.72
C GLY A 495 9.27 19.93 6.14
N SER A 496 8.20 19.28 6.59
CA SER A 496 7.81 17.93 6.15
C SER A 496 6.70 17.94 5.10
N SER A 497 6.73 16.99 4.17
CA SER A 497 5.64 16.76 3.20
C SER A 497 4.36 16.28 3.88
N SER A 498 3.25 16.49 3.18
CA SER A 498 1.93 15.95 3.49
C SER A 498 1.78 14.44 3.23
N TRP A 499 2.88 13.72 3.01
CA TRP A 499 2.87 12.26 2.83
C TRP A 499 4.22 11.60 3.08
N PHE A 500 4.20 10.27 3.28
CA PHE A 500 5.36 9.38 3.18
C PHE A 500 5.02 8.10 2.41
N ALA A 501 6.03 7.34 1.97
CA ALA A 501 5.81 6.13 1.18
C ALA A 501 5.23 4.98 2.02
N ASN A 502 4.07 4.46 1.61
CA ASN A 502 3.46 3.22 2.04
C ASN A 502 4.19 2.02 1.43
N LYS A 503 5.46 1.83 1.81
CA LYS A 503 6.33 0.79 1.25
C LYS A 503 7.33 0.30 2.30
N ASN A 504 7.48 -1.02 2.42
CA ASN A 504 8.48 -1.62 3.30
C ASN A 504 9.93 -1.39 2.78
N PRO A 505 10.97 -1.57 3.62
CA PRO A 505 12.34 -1.20 3.23
C PRO A 505 12.92 -1.91 2.00
N ASP A 506 12.50 -3.15 1.71
CA ASP A 506 12.91 -3.89 0.50
C ASP A 506 12.04 -3.58 -0.72
N GLY A 507 10.94 -2.87 -0.51
CA GLY A 507 10.02 -2.42 -1.53
C GLY A 507 9.19 -3.51 -2.20
N THR A 508 8.92 -4.60 -1.51
CA THR A 508 8.12 -5.74 -2.00
C THR A 508 6.66 -5.70 -1.57
N LYS A 509 6.31 -4.94 -0.53
CA LYS A 509 4.94 -4.85 0.02
C LYS A 509 4.60 -3.43 0.51
N PRO A 510 3.31 -3.05 0.57
CA PRO A 510 2.90 -1.87 1.33
C PRO A 510 3.15 -2.06 2.83
N LEU A 511 3.21 -0.96 3.57
CA LEU A 511 3.23 -1.00 5.04
C LEU A 511 1.82 -1.24 5.58
N TYR A 512 0.82 -0.60 4.96
CA TYR A 512 -0.56 -0.53 5.41
C TYR A 512 -1.57 -0.74 4.28
N VAL A 513 -2.72 -1.31 4.63
CA VAL A 513 -3.90 -1.49 3.75
C VAL A 513 -5.14 -1.07 4.53
N GLU A 514 -6.03 -0.26 3.96
CA GLU A 514 -7.32 0.10 4.58
C GLU A 514 -8.10 -1.18 4.90
N ARG A 515 -8.57 -1.38 6.14
CA ARG A 515 -9.22 -2.65 6.50
C ARG A 515 -10.57 -2.81 5.84
N ALA A 516 -11.35 -1.73 5.79
CA ALA A 516 -12.74 -1.77 5.39
C ALA A 516 -13.19 -0.42 4.80
N PRO A 517 -12.62 -0.02 3.64
CA PRO A 517 -13.02 1.23 3.03
C PRO A 517 -14.52 1.26 2.75
N GLU A 518 -15.14 2.43 2.90
CA GLU A 518 -16.57 2.64 2.72
C GLU A 518 -16.96 2.93 1.27
N ASP A 519 -16.05 3.54 0.50
CA ASP A 519 -16.23 3.86 -0.92
C ASP A 519 -14.89 3.92 -1.70
N TYR A 520 -14.95 4.33 -2.97
CA TYR A 520 -13.77 4.40 -3.84
C TYR A 520 -12.75 5.45 -3.36
N VAL A 521 -13.19 6.62 -2.90
CA VAL A 521 -12.26 7.65 -2.41
C VAL A 521 -11.64 7.24 -1.09
N ASP A 522 -12.45 6.66 -0.19
CA ASP A 522 -11.97 6.11 1.08
C ASP A 522 -10.92 5.01 0.87
N ALA A 523 -11.09 4.16 -0.15
CA ALA A 523 -10.07 3.16 -0.50
C ALA A 523 -8.77 3.78 -1.07
N MET A 524 -8.89 4.87 -1.82
CA MET A 524 -7.79 5.50 -2.57
C MET A 524 -7.02 6.55 -1.76
N VAL A 525 -7.48 6.89 -0.56
CA VAL A 525 -6.84 7.83 0.36
C VAL A 525 -6.54 7.07 1.65
N LEU A 526 -5.28 7.09 2.08
CA LEU A 526 -4.87 6.47 3.33
C LEU A 526 -4.06 7.49 4.15
N THR A 527 -4.44 7.72 5.39
CA THR A 527 -3.93 8.77 6.26
C THR A 527 -3.26 8.22 7.52
N GLU A 528 -2.38 9.01 8.15
CA GLU A 528 -1.83 8.69 9.47
C GLU A 528 -2.95 8.57 10.53
N ASP A 529 -4.02 9.37 10.42
CA ASP A 529 -5.16 9.35 11.34
C ASP A 529 -5.93 8.01 11.30
N GLU A 530 -6.16 7.43 10.12
CA GLU A 530 -6.79 6.10 9.96
C GLU A 530 -5.91 4.99 10.56
N ILE A 531 -4.60 5.09 10.38
CA ILE A 531 -3.64 4.15 10.98
C ILE A 531 -3.68 4.25 12.51
N GLU A 532 -3.67 5.47 13.06
CA GLU A 532 -3.75 5.71 14.51
C GLU A 532 -5.09 5.28 15.12
N ALA A 533 -6.18 5.41 14.36
CA ALA A 533 -7.51 4.94 14.72
C ALA A 533 -7.65 3.41 14.68
N GLY A 534 -6.71 2.70 14.03
CA GLY A 534 -6.72 1.25 13.85
C GLY A 534 -7.64 0.78 12.71
N GLU A 535 -7.95 1.69 11.78
CA GLU A 535 -8.77 1.45 10.59
C GLU A 535 -7.92 0.80 9.48
N ALA A 536 -6.59 0.98 9.50
CA ALA A 536 -5.66 0.27 8.62
C ALA A 536 -5.09 -1.05 9.21
N LEU A 537 -4.79 -2.00 8.32
CA LEU A 537 -4.04 -3.23 8.56
C LEU A 537 -2.54 -3.00 8.39
N GLU A 538 -1.72 -3.28 9.40
CA GLU A 538 -0.26 -3.37 9.22
C GLU A 538 0.10 -4.69 8.51
N VAL A 539 0.56 -4.60 7.27
CA VAL A 539 0.78 -5.76 6.39
C VAL A 539 1.78 -6.76 6.98
N ALA A 540 2.76 -6.27 7.74
CA ALA A 540 3.78 -7.13 8.35
C ALA A 540 3.22 -8.11 9.40
N THR A 541 2.06 -7.81 9.99
CA THR A 541 1.45 -8.62 11.07
C THR A 541 0.01 -9.05 10.79
N ALA A 542 -0.59 -8.54 9.71
CA ALA A 542 -1.96 -8.86 9.33
C ALA A 542 -2.12 -10.33 8.93
N LYS A 543 -3.32 -10.87 9.20
CA LYS A 543 -3.69 -12.21 8.73
C LYS A 543 -3.97 -12.19 7.23
N ALA A 544 -3.63 -13.28 6.55
CA ALA A 544 -3.94 -13.47 5.13
C ALA A 544 -5.43 -13.25 4.81
N THR A 545 -6.31 -13.75 5.70
CA THR A 545 -7.77 -13.59 5.57
C THR A 545 -8.20 -12.14 5.65
N ASP A 546 -7.62 -11.36 6.57
CA ASP A 546 -7.98 -9.96 6.74
C ASP A 546 -7.52 -9.13 5.53
N LEU A 547 -6.33 -9.42 4.99
CA LEU A 547 -5.84 -8.79 3.75
C LEU A 547 -6.67 -9.18 2.54
N ALA A 548 -7.11 -10.43 2.43
CA ALA A 548 -7.99 -10.89 1.36
C ALA A 548 -9.39 -10.24 1.44
N ASP A 549 -9.94 -10.09 2.64
CA ASP A 549 -11.21 -9.39 2.87
C ASP A 549 -11.10 -7.91 2.47
N ALA A 550 -10.03 -7.22 2.88
CA ALA A 550 -9.78 -5.84 2.48
C ALA A 550 -9.62 -5.72 0.95
N ALA A 551 -8.79 -6.56 0.34
CA ALA A 551 -8.55 -6.56 -1.10
C ALA A 551 -9.83 -6.81 -1.93
N PHE A 552 -10.75 -7.64 -1.42
CA PHE A 552 -12.05 -7.83 -2.04
C PHE A 552 -12.87 -6.53 -2.09
N ILE A 553 -12.77 -5.68 -1.05
CA ILE A 553 -13.46 -4.38 -1.01
C ILE A 553 -12.80 -3.40 -2.00
N TYR A 554 -11.47 -3.39 -2.08
CA TYR A 554 -10.74 -2.61 -3.09
C TYR A 554 -11.17 -3.00 -4.52
N ASP A 555 -11.20 -4.28 -4.85
CA ASP A 555 -11.67 -4.79 -6.16
C ASP A 555 -13.13 -4.41 -6.44
N LEU A 556 -14.01 -4.49 -5.42
CA LEU A 556 -15.41 -4.10 -5.53
C LEU A 556 -15.58 -2.63 -5.93
N PHE A 557 -14.71 -1.74 -5.45
CA PHE A 557 -14.72 -0.33 -5.79
C PHE A 557 -13.89 0.00 -7.04
N GLY A 558 -13.18 -0.97 -7.63
CA GLY A 558 -12.20 -0.69 -8.67
C GLY A 558 -11.04 0.18 -8.16
N ALA A 559 -10.73 0.12 -6.87
CA ALA A 559 -9.67 0.88 -6.23
C ALA A 559 -8.36 0.07 -6.13
N ILE A 560 -7.28 0.74 -5.74
CA ILE A 560 -5.95 0.16 -5.50
C ILE A 560 -5.38 0.69 -4.19
N ILE A 561 -4.47 -0.07 -3.57
CA ILE A 561 -3.84 0.33 -2.32
C ILE A 561 -2.89 1.51 -2.59
N PRO A 562 -3.05 2.67 -1.93
CA PRO A 562 -2.27 3.85 -2.21
C PRO A 562 -0.76 3.65 -1.96
N GLU A 563 0.07 4.26 -2.81
CA GLU A 563 1.53 4.28 -2.61
C GLU A 563 1.93 5.07 -1.37
N ASN A 564 1.14 6.05 -0.96
CA ASN A 564 1.53 7.01 0.07
C ASN A 564 0.52 7.00 1.21
N VAL A 565 1.02 7.21 2.42
CA VAL A 565 0.21 7.56 3.58
C VAL A 565 0.27 9.08 3.74
N LEU A 566 -0.89 9.71 3.86
CA LEU A 566 -1.04 11.16 3.93
C LEU A 566 -1.03 11.65 5.38
N ARG A 567 -0.60 12.90 5.57
CA ARG A 567 -0.52 13.58 6.86
C ARG A 567 -0.49 15.09 6.69
N ASP A 568 -0.55 15.82 7.79
CA ASP A 568 -0.32 17.26 7.76
C ASP A 568 1.15 17.60 7.43
N PRO A 569 1.40 18.56 6.53
CA PRO A 569 2.73 19.12 6.32
C PRO A 569 3.14 20.03 7.49
N GLU A 570 4.43 20.26 7.66
CA GLU A 570 4.98 21.20 8.65
C GLU A 570 5.82 22.27 7.95
N GLY A 571 5.98 23.44 8.57
CA GLY A 571 6.89 24.50 8.09
C GLY A 571 6.31 25.34 6.94
N SER A 572 7.19 25.95 6.13
CA SER A 572 6.81 26.73 4.94
C SER A 572 6.05 25.86 3.95
N ARG A 573 6.43 24.58 3.87
CA ARG A 573 5.80 23.56 3.01
C ARG A 573 4.30 23.34 3.24
N GLY A 574 3.74 23.83 4.34
CA GLY A 574 2.33 23.71 4.68
C GLY A 574 1.53 25.01 4.64
N ASP A 575 2.07 26.10 4.09
CA ASP A 575 1.41 27.42 4.15
C ASP A 575 0.44 27.71 2.98
N LEU A 576 0.32 26.76 2.05
CA LEU A 576 -0.64 26.74 0.94
C LEU A 576 -1.79 25.75 1.21
N GLU A 577 -2.92 26.29 1.67
CA GLU A 577 -4.15 25.53 1.82
C GLU A 577 -4.84 25.33 0.45
N GLN A 578 -5.39 24.15 0.23
CA GLN A 578 -6.12 23.82 -0.99
C GLN A 578 -7.44 23.08 -0.72
N ALA A 579 -8.43 23.38 -1.55
CA ALA A 579 -9.60 22.53 -1.74
C ALA A 579 -9.83 22.29 -3.23
N ALA A 580 -10.36 21.12 -3.58
CA ALA A 580 -10.76 20.86 -4.96
C ALA A 580 -11.98 19.95 -5.04
N VAL A 581 -12.72 20.10 -6.13
CA VAL A 581 -13.83 19.24 -6.52
C VAL A 581 -13.57 18.76 -7.94
N TRP A 582 -13.68 17.45 -8.16
CA TRP A 582 -13.89 16.91 -9.49
C TRP A 582 -15.34 16.46 -9.63
N SER A 583 -16.03 16.90 -10.68
CA SER A 583 -17.42 16.51 -10.94
C SER A 583 -17.65 16.29 -12.44
N ASP A 584 -17.97 15.05 -12.82
CA ASP A 584 -18.32 14.63 -14.18
C ASP A 584 -17.45 15.25 -15.28
N GLY A 585 -16.14 15.11 -15.12
CA GLY A 585 -15.16 15.52 -16.12
C GLY A 585 -14.64 16.95 -15.98
N ILE A 586 -14.85 17.59 -14.83
CA ILE A 586 -14.42 18.97 -14.57
C ILE A 586 -13.74 19.04 -13.21
N TRP A 587 -12.49 19.48 -13.19
CA TRP A 587 -11.79 19.88 -11.98
C TRP A 587 -12.08 21.36 -11.66
N SER A 588 -12.29 21.66 -10.38
CA SER A 588 -12.36 23.02 -9.83
C SER A 588 -11.55 23.05 -8.54
N THR A 589 -10.51 23.88 -8.47
CA THR A 589 -9.67 24.00 -7.27
C THR A 589 -9.54 25.44 -6.81
N GLU A 590 -9.47 25.60 -5.49
CA GLU A 590 -9.22 26.84 -4.79
C GLU A 590 -7.97 26.69 -3.94
N ILE A 591 -7.02 27.61 -4.11
CA ILE A 591 -5.76 27.69 -3.38
C ILE A 591 -5.79 28.97 -2.57
N ARG A 592 -5.32 28.90 -1.33
CA ARG A 592 -5.19 30.05 -0.44
C ARG A 592 -3.76 30.13 0.11
N ARG A 593 -3.20 31.33 0.09
CA ARG A 593 -1.93 31.67 0.76
C ARG A 593 -1.99 33.04 1.39
N ALA A 594 -1.15 33.31 2.38
CA ALA A 594 -0.86 34.68 2.78
C ALA A 594 -0.25 35.48 1.60
N LEU A 595 -0.53 36.79 1.51
CA LEU A 595 0.12 37.66 0.52
C LEU A 595 1.62 37.83 0.79
N VAL A 596 1.99 37.82 2.07
CA VAL A 596 3.37 38.01 2.54
C VAL A 596 3.64 36.97 3.62
N THR A 597 4.77 36.28 3.51
CA THR A 597 5.26 35.29 4.47
C THR A 597 6.62 35.70 5.01
N ASP A 598 7.10 35.00 6.04
CA ASP A 598 8.43 35.21 6.60
C ASP A 598 9.50 34.29 5.96
N ASN A 599 9.13 33.56 4.90
CA ASN A 599 9.95 32.53 4.26
C ASN A 599 10.59 33.06 2.95
N GLU A 600 11.89 32.81 2.76
CA GLU A 600 12.65 33.31 1.59
C GLU A 600 12.42 32.47 0.33
N ASP A 601 11.87 31.27 0.51
CA ASP A 601 11.46 30.29 -0.49
C ASP A 601 10.14 30.63 -1.17
N ASP A 602 9.43 31.66 -0.72
CA ASP A 602 8.14 32.02 -1.32
C ASP A 602 8.15 33.35 -2.08
N VAL A 603 7.27 33.47 -3.08
CA VAL A 603 7.00 34.75 -3.72
C VAL A 603 6.27 35.69 -2.74
N GLN A 604 6.68 36.96 -2.68
CA GLN A 604 6.08 37.97 -1.82
C GLN A 604 5.18 38.90 -2.65
N PHE A 605 3.88 38.93 -2.35
CA PHE A 605 2.87 39.75 -3.04
C PHE A 605 2.63 41.11 -2.33
N ASP A 606 3.72 41.81 -2.00
CA ASP A 606 3.70 43.03 -1.18
C ASP A 606 3.58 44.34 -1.99
N ASP A 607 3.84 44.30 -3.30
CA ASP A 607 3.71 45.45 -4.22
C ASP A 607 2.48 45.35 -5.13
N PHE A 608 1.46 46.14 -4.85
CA PHE A 608 0.19 46.18 -5.60
C PHE A 608 0.30 46.97 -6.91
N ALA A 609 1.40 47.70 -7.14
CA ALA A 609 1.67 48.35 -8.41
C ALA A 609 2.42 47.43 -9.39
N LYS A 610 2.96 46.31 -8.90
CA LYS A 610 3.68 45.30 -9.68
C LYS A 610 2.70 44.30 -10.29
N SER A 611 2.98 43.88 -11.52
CA SER A 611 2.41 42.66 -12.09
C SER A 611 3.38 41.50 -11.83
N TYR A 612 2.86 40.41 -11.25
CA TYR A 612 3.61 39.20 -10.95
C TYR A 612 3.50 38.25 -12.12
N ARG A 613 4.65 37.77 -12.62
CA ARG A 613 4.68 36.80 -13.71
C ARG A 613 4.53 35.41 -13.14
N PHE A 614 3.72 34.60 -13.82
CA PHE A 614 3.59 33.19 -13.50
C PHE A 614 3.31 32.38 -14.75
N SER A 615 3.39 31.06 -14.60
CA SER A 615 3.00 30.09 -15.63
C SER A 615 2.15 29.00 -15.00
N VAL A 616 1.43 28.25 -15.84
CA VAL A 616 0.56 27.15 -15.42
C VAL A 616 0.82 25.92 -16.27
N ALA A 617 0.77 24.75 -15.66
CA ALA A 617 0.80 23.46 -16.36
C ALA A 617 -0.30 22.53 -15.81
N LEU A 618 -0.89 21.73 -16.69
CA LEU A 618 -1.85 20.69 -16.36
C LEU A 618 -1.31 19.31 -16.77
N MET A 619 -1.45 18.34 -15.89
CA MET A 619 -1.11 16.94 -16.12
C MET A 619 -2.39 16.11 -15.89
N ASP A 620 -2.81 15.37 -16.91
CA ASP A 620 -3.94 14.44 -16.89
C ASP A 620 -3.36 13.04 -16.95
N ASN A 621 -3.42 12.32 -15.83
CA ASN A 621 -2.86 10.99 -15.67
C ASN A 621 -1.42 10.83 -16.24
N SER A 622 -0.59 11.86 -16.08
CA SER A 622 0.70 11.94 -16.77
C SER A 622 1.82 12.47 -15.89
N GLY A 623 3.06 12.14 -16.24
CA GLY A 623 4.26 12.63 -15.57
C GLY A 623 5.33 13.05 -16.58
N GLY A 624 6.27 13.88 -16.15
CA GLY A 624 7.40 14.29 -17.00
C GLY A 624 6.99 15.23 -18.13
N GLU A 625 7.39 14.91 -19.37
CA GLU A 625 7.23 15.78 -20.54
C GLU A 625 5.78 15.87 -21.05
N ASP A 626 4.93 14.91 -20.68
CA ASP A 626 3.53 14.84 -21.14
C ASP A 626 2.63 15.74 -20.29
N HIS A 627 2.58 17.05 -20.60
CA HIS A 627 1.72 18.00 -19.90
C HIS A 627 1.25 19.15 -20.81
N SER A 628 0.12 19.76 -20.49
CA SER A 628 -0.45 20.90 -21.21
C SER A 628 0.00 22.23 -20.59
N THR A 629 0.39 23.18 -21.44
CA THR A 629 0.89 24.51 -21.04
C THR A 629 0.28 25.60 -21.92
N PRO A 630 0.33 26.88 -21.52
CA PRO A 630 -0.06 28.00 -22.38
C PRO A 630 0.94 28.27 -23.52
N GLY A 631 1.84 27.33 -23.83
CA GLY A 631 2.97 27.57 -24.73
C GLY A 631 3.96 28.58 -24.13
N THR A 632 4.55 29.44 -24.97
CA THR A 632 5.50 30.48 -24.53
C THR A 632 4.83 31.67 -23.82
N ASP A 633 3.50 31.67 -23.66
CA ASP A 633 2.82 32.79 -23.03
C ASP A 633 3.11 32.82 -21.53
N THR A 634 3.51 34.00 -21.05
CA THR A 634 3.70 34.28 -19.63
C THR A 634 2.47 35.01 -19.09
N LEU A 635 1.90 34.48 -18.01
CA LEU A 635 0.71 35.05 -17.38
C LEU A 635 1.10 36.16 -16.41
N LEU A 636 0.19 37.11 -16.20
CA LEU A 636 0.40 38.26 -15.32
C LEU A 636 -0.74 38.34 -14.31
N LEU A 637 -0.40 38.20 -13.03
CA LEU A 637 -1.27 38.55 -11.93
C LEU A 637 -1.08 40.04 -11.60
N SER A 638 -2.18 40.80 -11.55
CA SER A 638 -2.17 42.19 -11.09
C SER A 638 -3.14 42.35 -9.93
N LEU A 639 -2.64 42.82 -8.79
CA LEU A 639 -3.46 43.07 -7.60
C LEU A 639 -4.07 44.46 -7.73
N TYR A 640 -5.39 44.55 -7.80
CA TYR A 640 -6.07 45.84 -7.89
C TYR A 640 -7.33 45.84 -7.04
N VAL A 641 -7.57 46.98 -6.38
CA VAL A 641 -8.87 47.27 -5.78
C VAL A 641 -9.76 47.88 -6.87
N PRO A 642 -10.87 47.26 -7.26
CA PRO A 642 -11.74 47.80 -8.29
C PRO A 642 -12.23 49.20 -7.88
N ALA A 643 -12.09 50.17 -8.79
CA ALA A 643 -12.64 51.50 -8.58
C ALA A 643 -14.17 51.42 -8.50
N VAL A 644 -14.73 51.64 -7.31
CA VAL A 644 -16.18 51.68 -7.12
C VAL A 644 -16.70 53.03 -7.60
N ALA A 645 -17.63 53.00 -8.56
CA ALA A 645 -18.34 54.19 -9.02
C ALA A 645 -19.60 54.39 -8.19
N TYR A 646 -19.66 55.45 -7.39
CA TYR A 646 -20.88 55.84 -6.67
C TYR A 646 -21.78 56.68 -7.57
N LYS A 647 -23.08 56.36 -7.62
CA LYS A 647 -24.09 57.20 -8.26
C LYS A 647 -24.87 57.95 -7.20
N ILE A 648 -24.68 59.27 -7.12
CA ILE A 648 -25.47 60.13 -6.25
C ILE A 648 -26.47 60.89 -7.12
N GLU A 649 -27.76 60.72 -6.85
CA GLU A 649 -28.83 61.48 -7.49
C GLU A 649 -29.33 62.55 -6.52
N VAL A 650 -29.15 63.82 -6.88
CA VAL A 650 -29.64 64.94 -6.07
C VAL A 650 -30.95 65.44 -6.67
N GLY A 651 -32.03 65.37 -5.89
CA GLY A 651 -33.33 65.92 -6.24
C GLY A 651 -33.35 67.46 -6.23
N PRO A 652 -34.42 68.11 -6.72
CA PRO A 652 -34.55 69.57 -6.66
C PRO A 652 -34.52 70.07 -5.21
N ILE A 653 -33.74 71.14 -4.97
CA ILE A 653 -33.69 71.83 -3.67
C ILE A 653 -34.77 72.91 -3.67
N GLU A 654 -35.78 72.74 -2.83
CA GLU A 654 -36.97 73.58 -2.78
C GLU A 654 -37.06 74.36 -1.46
N ASP A 655 -37.81 75.46 -1.46
CA ASP A 655 -38.16 76.15 -0.22
C ASP A 655 -39.39 75.50 0.45
N SER A 656 -39.80 76.02 1.61
CA SER A 656 -40.98 75.52 2.35
C SER A 656 -42.31 75.61 1.58
N SER A 657 -42.35 76.24 0.40
CA SER A 657 -43.50 76.35 -0.49
C SER A 657 -43.43 75.45 -1.72
N GLY A 658 -42.34 74.69 -1.91
CA GLY A 658 -42.14 73.78 -3.04
C GLY A 658 -41.58 74.46 -4.29
N GLU A 659 -41.07 75.68 -4.17
CA GLU A 659 -40.43 76.40 -5.28
C GLU A 659 -38.90 76.18 -5.25
N PRO A 660 -38.22 75.97 -6.40
CA PRO A 660 -36.77 75.77 -6.45
C PRO A 660 -36.00 76.99 -5.90
N ILE A 661 -34.98 76.75 -5.07
CA ILE A 661 -34.14 77.80 -4.52
C ILE A 661 -33.02 78.15 -5.51
N GLU A 662 -33.11 79.33 -6.11
CA GLU A 662 -32.10 79.83 -7.06
C GLU A 662 -30.76 80.10 -6.35
N GLY A 663 -29.69 79.42 -6.80
CA GLY A 663 -28.34 79.58 -6.25
C GLY A 663 -27.96 78.62 -5.11
N ALA A 664 -28.82 77.65 -4.75
CA ALA A 664 -28.49 76.61 -3.78
C ALA A 664 -27.41 75.66 -4.34
N ARG A 665 -26.39 75.34 -3.52
CA ARG A 665 -25.30 74.44 -3.89
C ARG A 665 -25.21 73.28 -2.90
N VAL A 666 -25.06 72.06 -3.42
CA VAL A 666 -24.66 70.90 -2.62
C VAL A 666 -23.15 70.79 -2.68
N VAL A 667 -22.50 70.80 -1.51
CA VAL A 667 -21.05 70.68 -1.38
C VAL A 667 -20.73 69.35 -0.72
N LEU A 668 -19.89 68.56 -1.38
CA LEU A 668 -19.33 67.33 -0.82
C LEU A 668 -18.16 67.71 0.12
N GLN A 669 -18.22 67.26 1.37
CA GLN A 669 -17.19 67.53 2.38
C GLN A 669 -16.19 66.38 2.50
N ARG A 670 -15.06 66.67 3.15
CA ARG A 670 -13.87 65.82 3.34
C ARG A 670 -14.12 64.37 3.80
N ASN A 671 -15.25 64.13 4.48
CA ASN A 671 -15.62 62.84 5.09
C ASN A 671 -16.91 62.24 4.50
N LEU A 672 -17.23 62.53 3.22
CA LEU A 672 -18.49 62.13 2.56
C LEU A 672 -19.75 62.77 3.19
N GLY A 673 -19.61 63.82 4.00
CA GLY A 673 -20.74 64.64 4.47
C GLY A 673 -21.24 65.59 3.38
N PHE A 674 -22.55 65.88 3.36
CA PHE A 674 -23.15 66.84 2.43
C PHE A 674 -23.55 68.12 3.17
N ALA A 675 -23.26 69.28 2.59
CA ALA A 675 -23.70 70.58 3.11
C ALA A 675 -24.42 71.41 2.02
N LEU A 676 -25.37 72.23 2.43
CA LEU A 676 -26.10 73.18 1.57
C LEU A 676 -25.56 74.59 1.81
N GLU A 677 -25.06 75.25 0.76
CA GLU A 677 -24.64 76.66 0.84
C GLU A 677 -25.64 77.58 0.10
N GLY A 678 -26.16 78.60 0.80
CA GLY A 678 -27.12 79.59 0.29
C GLY A 678 -27.70 80.49 1.40
N ASN A 679 -28.26 81.66 1.04
CA ASN A 679 -28.62 82.74 1.99
C ASN A 679 -30.12 82.84 2.36
N THR A 680 -30.84 81.71 2.43
CA THR A 680 -32.26 81.65 2.87
C THR A 680 -32.64 80.24 3.34
N SER A 681 -33.42 80.14 4.43
CA SER A 681 -33.93 78.88 5.01
C SER A 681 -34.59 77.95 3.98
N ALA A 682 -34.09 76.72 3.84
CA ALA A 682 -34.50 75.72 2.85
C ALA A 682 -35.03 74.44 3.52
N ASN A 683 -35.96 73.74 2.85
CA ASN A 683 -36.38 72.38 3.21
C ASN A 683 -36.15 71.47 2.00
N GLY A 684 -35.24 70.51 2.09
CA GLY A 684 -34.92 69.61 0.98
C GLY A 684 -34.86 68.14 1.41
N THR A 685 -35.22 67.26 0.47
CA THR A 685 -34.98 65.81 0.56
C THR A 685 -33.87 65.43 -0.41
N PHE A 686 -32.90 64.65 0.05
CA PHE A 686 -31.93 63.99 -0.82
C PHE A 686 -32.05 62.48 -0.63
N SER A 687 -31.96 61.73 -1.72
CA SER A 687 -32.06 60.27 -1.70
C SER A 687 -30.72 59.71 -2.18
N ILE A 688 -30.01 59.00 -1.30
CA ILE A 688 -28.80 58.26 -1.68
C ILE A 688 -29.24 56.85 -2.05
N ILE A 689 -29.05 56.47 -3.32
CA ILE A 689 -29.33 55.10 -3.78
C ILE A 689 -28.04 54.30 -3.60
N VAL A 690 -28.01 53.42 -2.59
CA VAL A 690 -26.93 52.46 -2.36
C VAL A 690 -27.31 51.13 -3.02
N PRO A 691 -26.43 50.48 -3.81
CA PRO A 691 -26.71 49.17 -4.39
C PRO A 691 -27.03 48.11 -3.30
N PRO A 692 -27.96 47.16 -3.55
CA PRO A 692 -28.38 46.16 -2.58
C PRO A 692 -27.25 45.32 -1.98
N GLU A 693 -26.21 45.05 -2.78
CA GLU A 693 -25.04 44.25 -2.41
C GLU A 693 -24.12 44.87 -1.33
N TRP A 694 -24.41 46.08 -0.83
CA TRP A 694 -23.60 46.79 0.19
C TRP A 694 -24.30 47.03 1.54
N THR A 695 -25.45 46.41 1.78
CA THR A 695 -26.20 46.60 3.05
C THR A 695 -25.48 46.13 4.31
N ASP A 696 -24.38 45.38 4.17
CA ASP A 696 -23.61 44.76 5.26
C ASP A 696 -22.19 45.36 5.46
N SER A 697 -21.82 46.41 4.72
CA SER A 697 -20.52 47.07 4.92
C SER A 697 -20.55 48.05 6.12
N THR A 698 -19.59 47.91 7.03
CA THR A 698 -19.44 48.72 8.27
C THR A 698 -19.30 50.23 8.03
N ILE A 699 -19.03 50.65 6.79
CA ILE A 699 -18.95 52.05 6.38
C ILE A 699 -20.31 52.78 6.55
N PHE A 700 -21.43 52.06 6.51
CA PHE A 700 -22.78 52.63 6.56
C PHE A 700 -23.67 52.03 7.67
N SER A 701 -23.09 51.51 8.75
CA SER A 701 -23.82 50.78 9.80
C SER A 701 -24.93 51.58 10.54
N ASN A 702 -25.09 52.87 10.25
CA ASN A 702 -26.21 53.70 10.73
C ASN A 702 -27.28 54.01 9.65
N VAL A 703 -27.17 53.45 8.44
CA VAL A 703 -28.11 53.71 7.33
C VAL A 703 -29.03 52.51 7.03
N THR A 704 -28.73 51.32 7.55
CA THR A 704 -29.53 50.12 7.28
C THR A 704 -30.06 49.49 8.56
N LYS A 705 -31.27 49.90 8.98
CA LYS A 705 -32.11 48.99 9.77
C LYS A 705 -33.57 48.93 9.34
N ASP A 706 -34.07 49.87 8.55
CA ASP A 706 -35.37 49.78 7.89
C ASP A 706 -35.21 50.33 6.46
N GLY A 707 -35.52 49.52 5.44
CA GLY A 707 -35.15 49.77 4.03
C GLY A 707 -35.48 51.17 3.48
N PHE A 708 -34.71 51.58 2.45
CA PHE A 708 -34.82 52.83 1.67
C PHE A 708 -35.44 54.01 2.45
N GLN A 709 -34.66 54.65 3.33
CA GLN A 709 -35.12 55.91 3.94
C GLN A 709 -34.73 57.11 3.08
N ASP A 710 -35.73 57.88 2.67
CA ASP A 710 -35.55 59.28 2.26
C ASP A 710 -34.99 60.07 3.46
N LEU A 711 -33.76 60.56 3.34
CA LEU A 711 -33.19 61.46 4.33
C LEU A 711 -33.80 62.86 4.13
N SER A 712 -34.69 63.24 5.04
CA SER A 712 -35.25 64.60 5.12
C SER A 712 -34.54 65.40 6.20
N PHE A 713 -34.02 66.57 5.85
CA PHE A 713 -33.50 67.54 6.82
C PHE A 713 -34.48 68.70 6.96
N ALA A 714 -34.75 69.11 8.21
CA ALA A 714 -35.48 70.33 8.53
C ALA A 714 -34.68 71.12 9.58
N GLY A 715 -34.12 72.26 9.20
CA GLY A 715 -33.30 73.07 10.11
C GLY A 715 -32.90 74.43 9.53
N THR A 716 -32.58 75.37 10.41
CA THR A 716 -32.00 76.68 10.05
C THR A 716 -30.52 76.53 9.71
N ILE A 717 -30.05 77.32 8.73
CA ILE A 717 -28.76 77.20 7.99
C ILE A 717 -27.46 77.25 8.82
N ASP A 718 -27.54 77.38 10.15
CA ASP A 718 -26.35 77.35 11.03
C ASP A 718 -26.14 76.00 11.77
N ASP A 719 -27.02 75.01 11.60
CA ASP A 719 -26.77 73.66 12.12
C ASP A 719 -25.91 72.85 11.12
N VAL A 720 -24.60 72.90 11.33
CA VAL A 720 -23.66 71.96 10.71
C VAL A 720 -23.91 70.57 11.30
N GLY A 721 -24.79 69.81 10.67
CA GLY A 721 -24.92 68.37 10.94
C GLY A 721 -23.69 67.64 10.44
N SER A 722 -22.59 67.68 11.21
CA SER A 722 -21.41 66.88 10.92
C SER A 722 -21.72 65.42 11.24
N PHE A 723 -21.91 64.58 10.22
CA PHE A 723 -21.85 63.13 10.39
C PHE A 723 -20.38 62.72 10.37
N SER A 724 -19.84 62.36 11.53
CA SER A 724 -18.52 61.70 11.60
C SER A 724 -18.72 60.20 11.41
N PRO A 725 -17.98 59.53 10.50
CA PRO A 725 -17.82 58.10 10.59
C PRO A 725 -17.12 57.75 11.91
N MET A 726 -17.55 56.68 12.57
CA MET A 726 -16.81 56.15 13.70
C MET A 726 -15.48 55.57 13.19
N ASP A 727 -14.42 56.01 13.86
CA ASP A 727 -13.03 55.63 13.72
C ASP A 727 -12.21 56.29 12.59
N GLY A 728 -11.09 56.88 12.98
CA GLY A 728 -10.30 57.86 12.24
C GLY A 728 -9.21 57.26 11.37
N THR A 729 -9.48 56.17 10.68
CA THR A 729 -8.46 55.38 9.96
C THR A 729 -8.36 55.64 8.46
N TYR A 730 -9.19 56.52 7.88
CA TYR A 730 -9.14 56.81 6.45
C TYR A 730 -8.37 58.10 6.13
N PRO A 731 -7.47 58.11 5.11
CA PRO A 731 -6.80 59.32 4.69
C PRO A 731 -7.81 60.33 4.09
N PRO A 732 -7.62 61.65 4.31
CA PRO A 732 -8.54 62.67 3.81
C PRO A 732 -8.58 62.69 2.28
N MET A 733 -9.76 62.48 1.69
CA MET A 733 -9.95 62.41 0.23
C MET A 733 -9.89 63.78 -0.49
N LEU A 734 -9.70 64.88 0.25
CA LEU A 734 -9.52 66.25 -0.27
C LEU A 734 -8.39 66.98 0.48
N LYS A 735 -7.64 67.84 -0.21
CA LYS A 735 -6.65 68.73 0.42
C LYS A 735 -7.34 69.81 1.26
N GLU A 736 -6.62 70.33 2.26
CA GLU A 736 -7.15 71.37 3.16
C GLU A 736 -7.47 72.65 2.37
N GLY A 737 -8.76 72.96 2.23
CA GLY A 737 -9.26 74.18 1.55
C GLY A 737 -9.93 73.98 0.18
N GLU A 738 -10.08 72.76 -0.33
CA GLU A 738 -10.80 72.50 -1.59
C GLU A 738 -12.29 72.15 -1.35
N SER A 739 -13.20 72.86 -2.01
CA SER A 739 -14.62 72.54 -2.16
C SER A 739 -14.99 72.42 -3.63
N ILE A 740 -15.81 71.43 -3.98
CA ILE A 740 -16.33 71.26 -5.35
C ILE A 740 -17.80 71.63 -5.31
N GLY A 741 -18.20 72.68 -6.03
CA GLY A 741 -19.59 73.12 -6.12
C GLY A 741 -20.02 73.28 -7.57
N GLU A 742 -21.18 72.74 -7.93
CA GLU A 742 -21.89 73.07 -9.17
C GLU A 742 -23.05 74.04 -8.88
N GLU A 743 -23.27 75.01 -9.77
CA GLU A 743 -24.42 75.92 -9.69
C GLU A 743 -25.69 75.23 -10.23
N THR A 744 -26.75 75.23 -9.43
CA THR A 744 -28.06 74.75 -9.86
C THR A 744 -28.80 75.84 -10.65
N THR A 745 -29.26 75.52 -11.86
CA THR A 745 -30.37 76.24 -12.53
C THR A 745 -31.66 75.40 -12.41
N PRO A 746 -32.86 75.99 -12.52
CA PRO A 746 -34.11 75.28 -12.18
C PRO A 746 -34.38 74.02 -13.04
N GLY A 747 -34.24 72.83 -12.41
CA GLY A 747 -34.56 71.46 -12.88
C GLY A 747 -33.55 70.78 -13.86
N PRO A 748 -33.57 69.44 -14.09
CA PRO A 748 -34.02 68.30 -13.27
C PRO A 748 -32.85 67.64 -12.50
N VAL A 749 -33.10 66.51 -11.82
CA VAL A 749 -32.12 65.64 -11.10
C VAL A 749 -30.74 65.65 -11.73
N PHE A 750 -29.71 65.95 -10.93
CA PHE A 750 -28.31 65.88 -11.37
C PHE A 750 -27.66 64.63 -10.81
N THR A 751 -26.92 63.93 -11.66
CA THR A 751 -26.19 62.71 -11.33
C THR A 751 -24.72 63.06 -11.11
N ILE A 752 -24.20 62.79 -9.91
CA ILE A 752 -22.78 62.87 -9.63
C ILE A 752 -22.24 61.45 -9.61
N THR A 753 -21.30 61.16 -10.51
CA THR A 753 -20.52 59.92 -10.50
C THR A 753 -19.21 60.18 -9.78
N LEU A 754 -18.99 59.55 -8.63
CA LEU A 754 -17.72 59.59 -7.91
C LEU A 754 -16.95 58.31 -8.21
N LEU A 755 -15.76 58.44 -8.79
CA LEU A 755 -14.75 57.39 -8.78
C LEU A 755 -13.88 57.61 -7.55
N ALA A 756 -13.94 56.71 -6.57
CA ALA A 756 -12.94 56.66 -5.52
C ALA A 756 -11.81 55.72 -5.97
N MET A 757 -10.69 56.30 -6.38
CA MET A 757 -9.40 55.60 -6.36
C MET A 757 -8.65 56.07 -5.13
N LEU A 758 -7.92 55.17 -4.44
CA LEU A 758 -6.98 55.55 -3.39
C LEU A 758 -6.04 56.64 -3.93
N GLY A 759 -6.27 57.90 -3.52
CA GLY A 759 -5.41 59.05 -3.80
C GLY A 759 -5.86 60.05 -4.88
N ALA A 760 -6.95 59.81 -5.64
CA ALA A 760 -7.42 60.80 -6.62
C ALA A 760 -8.94 60.75 -6.83
N LEU A 761 -9.62 61.86 -6.53
CA LEU A 761 -11.01 62.11 -6.90
C LEU A 761 -11.05 62.66 -8.33
N VAL A 762 -11.68 61.95 -9.27
CA VAL A 762 -12.00 62.49 -10.61
C VAL A 762 -13.51 62.67 -10.70
N VAL A 763 -13.97 63.92 -10.63
CA VAL A 763 -15.38 64.26 -10.88
C VAL A 763 -15.56 64.49 -12.38
N THR A 764 -16.41 63.70 -13.03
CA THR A 764 -16.80 63.94 -14.42
C THR A 764 -18.27 64.39 -14.47
N GLY A 765 -18.48 65.70 -14.65
CA GLY A 765 -19.82 66.26 -14.87
C GLY A 765 -20.24 66.10 -16.33
N LEU A 766 -21.35 65.41 -16.59
CA LEU A 766 -21.91 65.25 -17.93
C LEU A 766 -23.16 66.13 -18.08
N VAL A 767 -22.96 67.40 -18.47
CA VAL A 767 -24.08 68.31 -18.75
C VAL A 767 -24.74 67.92 -20.07
N ARG A 768 -25.89 67.23 -20.00
CA ARG A 768 -26.78 67.04 -21.16
C ARG A 768 -27.50 68.36 -21.43
N ARG A 769 -26.92 69.24 -22.27
CA ARG A 769 -27.65 70.38 -22.84
C ARG A 769 -28.79 69.85 -23.72
N SER A 770 -30.04 70.01 -23.30
CA SER A 770 -31.16 70.04 -24.24
C SER A 770 -31.25 71.45 -24.82
N SER A 771 -30.91 71.59 -26.10
CA SER A 771 -31.26 72.80 -26.87
C SER A 771 -32.73 72.71 -27.29
N ARG A 772 -33.50 73.78 -27.05
CA ARG A 772 -34.55 74.16 -27.99
C ARG A 772 -33.94 74.69 -29.28
#